data_AF-A0A482VWM0-F1
#
_entry.id   AF-A0A482VWM0-F1
#
_cell.length_a   1.000
_cell.length_b   1.000
_cell.length_c   1.000
_cell.angle_alpha   90.00
_cell.angle_beta   90.00
_cell.angle_gamma   90.00
#
_symmetry.space_group_name_H-M   'P 1'
#
loop_
_entity.id
_entity.type
_entity.pdbx_description
1 polymer ?
#
loop_
_entity_poly.entity_id
_entity_poly.type
_entity_poly.pdbx_seq_one_letter_code
_entity_poly.pdbx_strand_id
1 'polypeptide(L)'
;MELSKEHQIHVINMSYGEHAHFSDVGRIGELMNEVVNKYGVVWVASAGNHGPALSTIGTPPDISQETIIGVGAYVSPEMMVAAYSMRQKLPGMAFTWSSRGPCIDGGIGVTVCAPGGAVTSVPNCTLRYSQLMNGTSMASPHVAGAVSIILSGIVQQQLPYSPYSVKRAMENTASVLQDVEVFAQGSGLLQVDKCFDFLVNYHSVQESNVRFHISCGSSNSKGIYLRSKPTNTCSSYNISVEPNFLDSDNIESDIKIKFNMKLALVCNASYVSCPTHLDISNASRVFAIKIDPTDLTVGVHNTFIEAFDVSCINKGPVFKIPVTVIQPVEIAPPKHSVSYNSVLFKPNTIKRHFFMVPHFATWAVLRMSSTDPKGVGRFVVHSMHILPKQSCKTLESNKAVTVTSNVDSIISFQVRSNVVLEVVIAKYWANLGELNLDYSLSFYGIKSNQQSITMHAADGIHSIEVTSLQGEEILPSITLKNSVQILKPSEAKVSPLTSRDVIPPNRQIYELLLVYNFTLTKSTEVSPNVALLSDVLYESEFESQLWLLFDSNKQLLGCGDAYPSKYTIKLEKGDYVIRLHVRHEKKEYLDKLSEVPLLLQQKLSSTISLDVYSSYSQAAISGKKTNVSHGLHSTVMPFYISPLPTDKFVAKSNNPAHLLTGYITYCKDDLGKKVDLHPFKYILFDTTVKKSSNGSGTNNIATAEKLYEEFVNEYPEHLALHTAYLQVLDPLDAKRAFPVLISKNFQFTKDNQNKIISVCEKAMETINEEALLAFSAMKSDLRPDAAKIKTW
;
A
#
# COMPACT_ATOMS: atom_id res chain seq x y z
N MET A 1 -10.64 20.37 15.72
CA MET A 1 -9.91 20.98 16.85
C MET A 1 -9.93 22.50 16.79
N GLU A 2 -9.54 23.15 15.68
CA GLU A 2 -9.64 24.62 15.61
C GLU A 2 -11.09 25.10 15.53
N LEU A 3 -11.90 24.50 14.64
CA LEU A 3 -13.33 24.82 14.51
C LEU A 3 -14.10 24.65 15.83
N SER A 4 -13.67 23.76 16.73
CA SER A 4 -14.32 23.57 18.05
C SER A 4 -14.18 24.75 19.00
N LYS A 5 -13.34 25.74 18.70
CA LYS A 5 -13.28 27.01 19.43
C LYS A 5 -14.50 27.91 19.15
N GLU A 6 -15.00 27.87 17.92
CA GLU A 6 -16.10 28.75 17.45
C GLU A 6 -17.42 28.00 17.27
N HIS A 7 -17.35 26.70 16.96
CA HIS A 7 -18.49 25.87 16.62
C HIS A 7 -18.39 24.51 17.32
N GLN A 8 -19.43 24.12 18.07
CA GLN A 8 -19.47 22.78 18.64
C GLN A 8 -19.72 21.74 17.54
N ILE A 9 -18.69 20.96 17.22
CA ILE A 9 -18.76 19.89 16.23
C ILE A 9 -19.06 18.58 16.96
N HIS A 10 -20.24 18.01 16.73
CA HIS A 10 -20.68 16.81 17.44
C HIS A 10 -20.31 15.49 16.74
N VAL A 11 -20.31 15.48 15.40
CA VAL A 11 -20.16 14.26 14.59
C VAL A 11 -19.18 14.50 13.44
N ILE A 12 -18.29 13.53 13.21
CA ILE A 12 -17.44 13.45 12.02
C ILE A 12 -17.81 12.19 11.24
N ASN A 13 -17.89 12.29 9.92
CA ASN A 13 -18.03 11.15 9.02
C ASN A 13 -16.80 11.03 8.12
N MET A 14 -16.18 9.86 8.08
CA MET A 14 -15.03 9.55 7.22
C MET A 14 -15.33 8.34 6.34
N SER A 15 -15.73 8.61 5.10
CA SER A 15 -16.12 7.60 4.11
C SER A 15 -15.00 7.23 3.13
N TYR A 16 -13.75 7.31 3.61
CA TYR A 16 -12.53 6.99 2.89
C TYR A 16 -11.49 6.42 3.87
N GLY A 17 -10.55 5.62 3.37
CA GLY A 17 -9.51 4.96 4.16
C GLY A 17 -8.68 4.01 3.30
N GLU A 18 -7.55 3.56 3.82
CA GLU A 18 -6.68 2.53 3.23
C GLU A 18 -6.29 1.52 4.32
N HIS A 19 -5.59 0.45 3.97
CA HIS A 19 -5.16 -0.56 4.94
C HIS A 19 -3.79 -0.21 5.51
N ALA A 20 -3.66 -0.22 6.83
CA ALA A 20 -2.37 -0.15 7.51
C ALA A 20 -1.70 -1.52 7.61
N HIS A 21 -0.39 -1.52 7.83
CA HIS A 21 0.40 -2.72 8.14
C HIS A 21 0.18 -3.21 9.58
N PHE A 22 -0.13 -2.30 10.49
CA PHE A 22 -0.41 -2.54 11.90
C PHE A 22 -1.25 -1.38 12.45
N SER A 23 -1.92 -1.63 13.57
CA SER A 23 -2.86 -0.70 14.20
C SER A 23 -2.34 -0.14 15.53
N ASP A 24 -1.28 -0.68 16.12
CA ASP A 24 -0.80 -0.37 17.47
C ASP A 24 -0.23 1.05 17.61
N VAL A 25 0.32 1.62 16.53
CA VAL A 25 0.92 2.97 16.51
C VAL A 25 0.56 3.72 15.23
N GLY A 26 0.71 5.05 15.26
CA GLY A 26 0.51 5.92 14.10
C GLY A 26 0.00 7.30 14.50
N ARG A 27 0.71 8.35 14.09
CA ARG A 27 0.43 9.73 14.51
C ARG A 27 -0.97 10.20 14.13
N ILE A 28 -1.45 9.82 12.94
CA ILE A 28 -2.80 10.17 12.48
C ILE A 28 -3.87 9.50 13.34
N GLY A 29 -3.68 8.22 13.69
CA GLY A 29 -4.59 7.51 14.59
C GLY A 29 -4.60 8.10 16.00
N GLU A 30 -3.45 8.52 16.52
CA GLU A 30 -3.35 9.22 17.81
C GLU A 30 -4.10 10.55 17.81
N LEU A 31 -3.97 11.35 16.74
CA LEU A 31 -4.73 12.59 16.60
C LEU A 31 -6.24 12.33 16.50
N MET A 32 -6.67 11.27 15.80
CA MET A 32 -8.08 10.86 15.77
C MET A 32 -8.58 10.51 17.18
N ASN A 33 -7.79 9.74 17.95
CA ASN A 33 -8.09 9.42 19.33
C ASN A 33 -8.19 10.68 20.20
N GLU A 34 -7.30 11.66 20.01
CA GLU A 34 -7.35 12.93 20.73
C GLU A 34 -8.63 13.72 20.40
N VAL A 35 -9.05 13.79 19.14
CA VAL A 35 -10.33 14.43 18.76
C VAL A 35 -11.51 13.79 19.49
N VAL A 36 -11.57 12.46 19.54
CA VAL A 36 -12.67 11.77 20.23
C VAL A 36 -12.57 11.95 21.74
N ASN A 37 -11.41 11.68 22.34
CA ASN A 37 -11.26 11.57 23.78
C ASN A 37 -11.20 12.94 24.48
N LYS A 38 -10.71 13.99 23.81
CA LYS A 38 -10.58 15.34 24.38
C LYS A 38 -11.73 16.26 23.99
N TYR A 39 -12.18 16.20 22.74
CA TYR A 39 -13.22 17.10 22.23
C TYR A 39 -14.62 16.47 22.21
N GLY A 40 -14.77 15.21 22.61
CA GLY A 40 -16.07 14.55 22.75
C GLY A 40 -16.81 14.34 21.43
N VAL A 41 -16.09 14.27 20.31
CA VAL A 41 -16.68 14.13 18.97
C VAL A 41 -16.99 12.68 18.66
N VAL A 42 -18.20 12.40 18.17
CA VAL A 42 -18.56 11.06 17.67
C VAL A 42 -17.99 10.88 16.27
N TRP A 43 -16.99 10.01 16.12
CA TRP A 43 -16.36 9.74 14.83
C TRP A 43 -16.92 8.47 14.20
N VAL A 44 -17.55 8.61 13.05
CA VAL A 44 -18.09 7.52 12.24
C VAL A 44 -17.21 7.29 11.03
N ALA A 45 -16.80 6.05 10.78
CA ALA A 45 -16.00 5.68 9.62
C ALA A 45 -16.53 4.43 8.94
N SER A 46 -16.33 4.35 7.64
CA SER A 46 -16.68 3.18 6.84
C SER A 46 -15.74 2.01 7.14
N ALA A 47 -16.26 0.80 7.35
CA ALA A 47 -15.42 -0.37 7.67
C ALA A 47 -14.47 -0.81 6.53
N GLY A 48 -14.80 -0.48 5.28
CA GLY A 48 -14.04 -0.82 4.08
C GLY A 48 -14.81 -1.72 3.11
N ASN A 49 -14.36 -1.73 1.86
CA ASN A 49 -14.98 -2.49 0.76
C ASN A 49 -14.09 -3.65 0.28
N HIS A 50 -13.30 -4.25 1.19
CA HIS A 50 -12.25 -5.22 0.85
C HIS A 50 -12.58 -6.65 1.31
N GLY A 51 -13.86 -6.95 1.57
CA GLY A 51 -14.32 -8.31 1.85
C GLY A 51 -14.29 -9.24 0.61
N PRO A 52 -14.70 -10.51 0.73
CA PRO A 52 -15.29 -11.11 1.92
C PRO A 52 -14.27 -11.68 2.92
N ALA A 53 -12.98 -11.86 2.65
CA ALA A 53 -12.03 -12.44 3.60
C ALA A 53 -12.02 -11.73 4.98
N LEU A 54 -11.68 -12.46 6.05
CA LEU A 54 -11.55 -11.89 7.39
C LEU A 54 -10.30 -11.01 7.50
N SER A 55 -10.27 -10.10 8.48
CA SER A 55 -9.15 -9.17 8.69
C SER A 55 -8.93 -8.20 7.53
N THR A 56 -10.03 -7.73 6.94
CA THR A 56 -10.05 -6.82 5.80
C THR A 56 -10.53 -5.41 6.14
N ILE A 57 -10.73 -5.13 7.43
CA ILE A 57 -11.09 -3.79 7.93
C ILE A 57 -9.97 -2.80 7.59
N GLY A 58 -10.36 -1.63 7.09
CA GLY A 58 -9.43 -0.55 6.75
C GLY A 58 -9.11 0.35 7.95
N THR A 59 -8.16 1.25 7.73
CA THR A 59 -7.80 2.33 8.65
C THR A 59 -8.26 3.66 8.08
N PRO A 60 -9.12 4.41 8.79
CA PRO A 60 -9.96 4.00 9.94
C PRO A 60 -11.10 3.02 9.52
N PRO A 61 -11.74 2.28 10.46
CA PRO A 61 -11.69 2.43 11.92
C PRO A 61 -10.53 1.71 12.63
N ASP A 62 -9.72 0.91 11.93
CA ASP A 62 -8.65 0.13 12.57
C ASP A 62 -7.44 1.00 12.93
N ILE A 63 -7.48 1.61 14.12
CA ILE A 63 -6.40 2.40 14.75
C ILE A 63 -6.06 1.86 16.15
N SER A 64 -5.13 2.49 16.86
CA SER A 64 -4.59 2.02 18.15
C SER A 64 -5.59 1.87 19.28
N GLN A 65 -6.77 2.48 19.16
CA GLN A 65 -7.84 2.41 20.15
C GLN A 65 -9.20 2.26 19.46
N GLU A 66 -10.14 1.58 20.09
CA GLU A 66 -11.50 1.40 19.55
C GLU A 66 -12.40 2.62 19.81
N THR A 67 -11.98 3.81 19.39
CA THR A 67 -12.72 5.08 19.56
C THR A 67 -13.72 5.35 18.44
N ILE A 68 -13.42 4.88 17.23
CA ILE A 68 -14.20 5.14 16.02
C ILE A 68 -15.34 4.13 15.89
N ILE A 69 -16.51 4.59 15.42
CA ILE A 69 -17.65 3.75 15.06
C ILE A 69 -17.44 3.24 13.63
N GLY A 70 -17.10 1.96 13.50
CA GLY A 70 -16.92 1.30 12.21
C GLY A 70 -18.24 0.79 11.63
N VAL A 71 -18.54 1.14 10.38
CA VAL A 71 -19.86 0.83 9.77
C VAL A 71 -19.74 -0.15 8.60
N GLY A 72 -20.39 -1.32 8.75
CA GLY A 72 -20.55 -2.33 7.70
C GLY A 72 -21.72 -2.02 6.75
N ALA A 73 -21.68 -2.56 5.53
CA ALA A 73 -22.68 -2.29 4.50
C ALA A 73 -23.73 -3.41 4.39
N TYR A 74 -24.98 -3.07 4.66
CA TYR A 74 -26.16 -3.92 4.55
C TYR A 74 -27.01 -3.57 3.31
N VAL A 75 -27.67 -4.55 2.72
CA VAL A 75 -28.68 -4.36 1.67
C VAL A 75 -30.00 -4.94 2.12
N SER A 76 -31.04 -4.09 2.16
CA SER A 76 -32.38 -4.51 2.54
C SER A 76 -33.11 -5.17 1.36
N PRO A 77 -34.09 -6.04 1.64
CA PRO A 77 -34.95 -6.63 0.61
C PRO A 77 -35.63 -5.57 -0.29
N GLU A 78 -36.05 -4.45 0.29
CA GLU A 78 -36.71 -3.34 -0.42
C GLU A 78 -35.72 -2.62 -1.35
N MET A 79 -34.49 -2.40 -0.88
CA MET A 79 -33.43 -1.76 -1.66
C MET A 79 -33.06 -2.59 -2.90
N MET A 80 -33.07 -3.91 -2.79
CA MET A 80 -32.79 -4.81 -3.93
C MET A 80 -33.74 -4.55 -5.10
N VAL A 81 -35.03 -4.37 -4.82
CA VAL A 81 -36.05 -4.12 -5.85
C VAL A 81 -35.98 -2.67 -6.31
N ALA A 82 -36.07 -1.72 -5.38
CA ALA A 82 -36.23 -0.30 -5.71
C ALA A 82 -34.95 0.35 -6.26
N ALA A 83 -33.79 0.06 -5.66
CA ALA A 83 -32.53 0.69 -6.04
C ALA A 83 -31.76 -0.14 -7.07
N TYR A 84 -31.77 -1.48 -6.96
CA TYR A 84 -30.97 -2.36 -7.83
C TYR A 84 -31.76 -3.08 -8.91
N SER A 85 -33.08 -2.82 -9.02
CA SER A 85 -33.94 -3.43 -10.04
C SER A 85 -33.86 -4.95 -10.09
N MET A 86 -33.64 -5.60 -8.93
CA MET A 86 -33.58 -7.05 -8.85
C MET A 86 -34.97 -7.65 -9.10
N ARG A 87 -35.02 -8.72 -9.89
CA ARG A 87 -36.27 -9.43 -10.24
C ARG A 87 -36.90 -10.20 -9.08
N GLN A 88 -36.15 -10.42 -8.00
CA GLN A 88 -36.59 -11.17 -6.83
C GLN A 88 -36.17 -10.46 -5.56
N LYS A 89 -37.08 -10.42 -4.58
CA LYS A 89 -36.81 -9.96 -3.23
C LYS A 89 -36.16 -11.09 -2.44
N LEU A 90 -34.93 -10.87 -1.95
CA LEU A 90 -34.19 -11.80 -1.10
C LEU A 90 -34.18 -11.30 0.35
N PRO A 91 -33.89 -12.16 1.34
CA PRO A 91 -33.66 -11.72 2.73
C PRO A 91 -32.57 -10.66 2.83
N GLY A 92 -32.68 -9.80 3.85
CA GLY A 92 -31.69 -8.77 4.13
C GLY A 92 -30.31 -9.39 4.37
N MET A 93 -29.27 -8.80 3.80
CA MET A 93 -27.94 -9.39 3.84
C MET A 93 -26.83 -8.34 3.81
N ALA A 94 -25.62 -8.72 4.23
CA ALA A 94 -24.45 -7.86 4.04
C ALA A 94 -23.95 -7.92 2.59
N PHE A 95 -23.49 -6.79 2.04
CA PHE A 95 -22.83 -6.78 0.74
C PHE A 95 -21.58 -7.67 0.78
N THR A 96 -21.39 -8.50 -0.25
CA THR A 96 -20.28 -9.48 -0.33
C THR A 96 -18.90 -8.84 -0.18
N TRP A 97 -18.73 -7.61 -0.69
CA TRP A 97 -17.47 -6.86 -0.63
C TRP A 97 -17.29 -6.04 0.65
N SER A 98 -18.30 -5.91 1.53
CA SER A 98 -18.12 -5.22 2.81
C SER A 98 -17.01 -5.93 3.59
N SER A 99 -16.00 -5.18 4.03
CA SER A 99 -14.90 -5.71 4.83
C SER A 99 -15.41 -6.42 6.08
N ARG A 100 -14.67 -7.43 6.53
CA ARG A 100 -15.02 -8.30 7.65
C ARG A 100 -13.97 -8.20 8.75
N GLY A 101 -14.43 -8.11 9.98
CA GLY A 101 -13.59 -8.30 11.16
C GLY A 101 -13.09 -9.75 11.30
N PRO A 102 -12.39 -10.10 12.38
CA PRO A 102 -11.80 -9.15 13.33
C PRO A 102 -10.70 -8.33 12.64
N CYS A 103 -10.27 -7.22 13.24
CA CYS A 103 -9.04 -6.52 12.85
C CYS A 103 -7.81 -7.44 12.93
N ILE A 104 -6.68 -7.02 12.36
CA ILE A 104 -5.44 -7.81 12.33
C ILE A 104 -4.94 -8.11 13.76
N ASP A 105 -5.22 -7.22 14.71
CA ASP A 105 -4.91 -7.36 16.14
C ASP A 105 -6.06 -7.93 16.99
N GLY A 106 -7.07 -8.52 16.35
CA GLY A 106 -8.19 -9.15 17.05
C GLY A 106 -9.29 -8.19 17.53
N GLY A 107 -9.17 -6.88 17.31
CA GLY A 107 -10.27 -5.93 17.55
C GLY A 107 -11.51 -6.26 16.72
N ILE A 108 -12.66 -5.67 17.07
CA ILE A 108 -13.94 -6.00 16.39
C ILE A 108 -13.99 -5.39 14.98
N GLY A 109 -13.53 -4.15 14.85
CA GLY A 109 -13.52 -3.37 13.60
C GLY A 109 -14.89 -2.82 13.18
N VAL A 110 -15.90 -3.69 13.03
CA VAL A 110 -17.28 -3.28 12.72
C VAL A 110 -18.09 -3.11 14.01
N THR A 111 -18.55 -1.90 14.28
CA THR A 111 -19.41 -1.60 15.44
C THR A 111 -20.86 -1.98 15.14
N VAL A 112 -21.40 -1.49 14.02
CA VAL A 112 -22.77 -1.73 13.54
C VAL A 112 -22.78 -1.81 12.00
N CYS A 113 -23.88 -2.26 11.42
CA CYS A 113 -24.14 -2.12 10.00
C CYS A 113 -25.34 -1.21 9.71
N ALA A 114 -25.35 -0.65 8.50
CA ALA A 114 -26.41 0.21 8.00
C ALA A 114 -26.59 0.02 6.47
N PRO A 115 -27.71 0.47 5.90
CA PRO A 115 -27.93 0.39 4.46
C PRO A 115 -26.77 1.03 3.66
N GLY A 116 -26.12 0.24 2.81
CA GLY A 116 -24.90 0.62 2.08
C GLY A 116 -25.12 1.02 0.62
N GLY A 117 -26.37 1.10 0.16
CA GLY A 117 -26.75 1.61 -1.15
C GLY A 117 -27.55 2.90 -1.01
N ALA A 118 -27.26 3.91 -1.85
CA ALA A 118 -28.00 5.17 -1.85
C ALA A 118 -28.04 5.80 -3.24
N VAL A 119 -29.16 6.44 -3.58
CA VAL A 119 -29.23 7.40 -4.68
C VAL A 119 -28.85 8.76 -4.09
N THR A 120 -27.65 9.25 -4.42
CA THR A 120 -27.08 10.46 -3.83
C THR A 120 -26.87 11.54 -4.88
N SER A 121 -26.87 12.81 -4.46
CA SER A 121 -26.40 13.91 -5.30
C SER A 121 -24.92 13.71 -5.62
N VAL A 122 -24.51 14.22 -6.78
CA VAL A 122 -23.13 14.17 -7.28
C VAL A 122 -22.70 15.57 -7.73
N PRO A 123 -21.39 15.87 -7.80
CA PRO A 123 -20.93 17.18 -8.24
C PRO A 123 -21.47 17.55 -9.62
N ASN A 124 -21.87 18.81 -9.81
CA ASN A 124 -22.45 19.30 -11.07
C ASN A 124 -21.55 19.09 -12.29
N CYS A 125 -20.23 19.03 -12.10
CA CYS A 125 -19.27 18.74 -13.17
C CYS A 125 -19.44 17.34 -13.78
N THR A 126 -20.15 16.43 -13.11
CA THR A 126 -20.50 15.09 -13.64
C THR A 126 -21.69 15.13 -14.60
N LEU A 127 -22.37 16.28 -14.75
CA LEU A 127 -23.57 16.47 -15.58
C LEU A 127 -24.72 15.49 -15.25
N ARG A 128 -24.86 15.13 -13.96
CA ARG A 128 -25.91 14.23 -13.45
C ARG A 128 -26.57 14.86 -12.22
N TYR A 129 -27.89 14.70 -12.08
CA TYR A 129 -28.63 15.16 -10.90
C TYR A 129 -28.34 14.28 -9.67
N SER A 130 -28.31 12.96 -9.88
CA SER A 130 -28.01 11.98 -8.84
C SER A 130 -27.38 10.73 -9.45
N GLN A 131 -26.79 9.90 -8.60
CA GLN A 131 -26.22 8.62 -8.97
C GLN A 131 -26.49 7.58 -7.88
N LEU A 132 -26.85 6.36 -8.30
CA LEU A 132 -26.84 5.21 -7.41
C LEU A 132 -25.39 4.82 -7.13
N MET A 133 -25.02 4.87 -5.86
CA MET A 133 -23.71 4.43 -5.37
C MET A 133 -23.88 3.40 -4.26
N ASN A 134 -22.87 2.55 -4.12
CA ASN A 134 -22.84 1.53 -3.08
C ASN A 134 -21.44 1.40 -2.49
N GLY A 135 -21.40 1.20 -1.18
CA GLY A 135 -20.16 1.17 -0.41
C GLY A 135 -20.46 1.25 1.08
N THR A 136 -19.52 0.80 1.91
CA THR A 136 -19.49 1.24 3.31
C THR A 136 -19.41 2.78 3.40
N SER A 137 -18.92 3.44 2.33
CA SER A 137 -18.96 4.89 2.13
C SER A 137 -20.37 5.49 2.04
N MET A 138 -21.42 4.70 1.83
CA MET A 138 -22.83 5.14 1.91
C MET A 138 -23.46 4.74 3.26
N ALA A 139 -23.02 3.62 3.84
CA ALA A 139 -23.47 3.20 5.17
C ALA A 139 -22.95 4.14 6.29
N SER A 140 -21.70 4.58 6.20
CA SER A 140 -21.07 5.51 7.16
C SER A 140 -21.84 6.84 7.29
N PRO A 141 -22.16 7.59 6.20
CA PRO A 141 -22.93 8.83 6.32
C PRO A 141 -24.37 8.59 6.77
N HIS A 142 -24.97 7.42 6.46
CA HIS A 142 -26.27 7.04 7.01
C HIS A 142 -26.24 6.98 8.55
N VAL A 143 -25.22 6.32 9.12
CA VAL A 143 -25.02 6.27 10.57
C VAL A 143 -24.69 7.65 11.14
N ALA A 144 -23.85 8.46 10.47
CA ALA A 144 -23.53 9.81 10.93
C ALA A 144 -24.78 10.72 10.98
N GLY A 145 -25.67 10.61 10.00
CA GLY A 145 -26.97 11.29 10.00
C GLY A 145 -27.87 10.81 11.14
N ALA A 146 -27.94 9.49 11.37
CA ALA A 146 -28.70 8.93 12.49
C ALA A 146 -28.17 9.39 13.85
N VAL A 147 -26.86 9.38 14.07
CA VAL A 147 -26.21 9.93 15.28
C VAL A 147 -26.57 11.40 15.43
N SER A 148 -26.57 12.19 14.35
CA SER A 148 -26.91 13.61 14.41
C SER A 148 -28.35 13.84 14.89
N ILE A 149 -29.30 12.99 14.47
CA ILE A 149 -30.70 13.07 14.93
C ILE A 149 -30.81 12.70 16.42
N ILE A 150 -30.15 11.62 16.84
CA ILE A 150 -30.11 11.19 18.25
C ILE A 150 -29.56 12.31 19.13
N LEU A 151 -28.40 12.85 18.76
CA LEU A 151 -27.75 13.93 19.50
C LEU A 151 -28.60 15.22 19.50
N SER A 152 -29.34 15.50 18.42
CA SER A 152 -30.25 16.64 18.40
C SER A 152 -31.29 16.55 19.52
N GLY A 153 -31.90 15.37 19.72
CA GLY A 153 -32.85 15.15 20.81
C GLY A 153 -32.21 15.22 22.19
N ILE A 154 -31.04 14.61 22.37
CA ILE A 154 -30.30 14.60 23.64
C ILE A 154 -29.90 16.02 24.06
N VAL A 155 -29.41 16.82 23.12
CA VAL A 155 -29.04 18.23 23.35
C VAL A 155 -30.27 19.07 23.68
N GLN A 156 -31.39 18.87 22.98
CA GLN A 156 -32.65 19.57 23.28
C GLN A 156 -33.20 19.24 24.68
N GLN A 157 -33.02 17.98 25.14
CA GLN A 157 -33.37 17.56 26.50
C GLN A 157 -32.33 17.96 27.55
N GLN A 158 -31.23 18.61 27.15
CA GLN A 158 -30.13 19.00 28.04
C GLN A 158 -29.51 17.82 28.81
N LEU A 159 -29.49 16.64 28.19
CA LEU A 159 -28.90 15.45 28.79
C LEU A 159 -27.40 15.36 28.44
N PRO A 160 -26.54 14.95 29.40
CA PRO A 160 -25.13 14.74 29.11
C PRO A 160 -24.93 13.51 28.24
N TYR A 161 -23.95 13.57 27.35
CA TYR A 161 -23.53 12.43 26.54
C TYR A 161 -22.02 12.48 26.29
N SER A 162 -21.48 11.34 25.90
CA SER A 162 -20.10 11.18 25.45
C SER A 162 -20.05 10.32 24.18
N PRO A 163 -18.96 10.39 23.38
CA PRO A 163 -18.79 9.49 22.25
C PRO A 163 -18.80 8.01 22.66
N TYR A 164 -18.34 7.69 23.87
CA TYR A 164 -18.33 6.32 24.39
C TYR A 164 -19.74 5.83 24.72
N SER A 165 -20.56 6.67 25.35
CA SER A 165 -21.96 6.36 25.68
C SER A 165 -22.79 6.15 24.41
N VAL A 166 -22.59 6.98 23.37
CA VAL A 166 -23.28 6.87 22.09
C VAL A 166 -22.88 5.57 21.39
N LYS A 167 -21.58 5.27 21.30
CA LYS A 167 -21.09 4.02 20.72
C LYS A 167 -21.64 2.79 21.46
N ARG A 168 -21.57 2.78 22.80
CA ARG A 168 -22.11 1.68 23.64
C ARG A 168 -23.62 1.52 23.48
N ALA A 169 -24.37 2.63 23.43
CA ALA A 169 -25.81 2.61 23.20
C ALA A 169 -26.16 1.97 21.85
N MET A 170 -25.41 2.30 20.79
CA MET A 170 -25.59 1.67 19.47
C MET A 170 -25.27 0.18 19.50
N GLU A 171 -24.19 -0.23 20.16
CA GLU A 171 -23.79 -1.64 20.29
C GLU A 171 -24.85 -2.46 21.06
N ASN A 172 -25.44 -1.91 22.11
CA ASN A 172 -26.40 -2.63 22.95
C ASN A 172 -27.83 -2.64 22.40
N THR A 173 -28.16 -1.78 21.44
CA THR A 173 -29.53 -1.62 20.91
C THR A 173 -29.69 -2.09 19.47
N ALA A 174 -28.60 -2.37 18.77
CA ALA A 174 -28.62 -2.85 17.39
C ALA A 174 -29.38 -4.18 17.25
N SER A 175 -30.06 -4.35 16.11
CA SER A 175 -30.81 -5.57 15.79
C SER A 175 -29.90 -6.59 15.11
N VAL A 176 -29.61 -7.71 15.78
CA VAL A 176 -28.79 -8.80 15.23
C VAL A 176 -29.52 -9.47 14.05
N LEU A 177 -28.82 -9.58 12.92
CA LEU A 177 -29.28 -10.26 11.73
C LEU A 177 -28.83 -11.73 11.78
N GLN A 178 -29.77 -12.67 11.90
CA GLN A 178 -29.44 -14.09 12.13
C GLN A 178 -28.64 -14.73 10.98
N ASP A 179 -28.93 -14.35 9.73
CA ASP A 179 -28.31 -14.93 8.52
C ASP A 179 -27.04 -14.18 8.05
N VAL A 180 -26.54 -13.24 8.85
CA VAL A 180 -25.33 -12.46 8.53
C VAL A 180 -24.24 -12.79 9.53
N GLU A 181 -23.01 -13.00 9.06
CA GLU A 181 -21.91 -13.28 9.97
C GLU A 181 -21.59 -12.07 10.87
N VAL A 182 -21.24 -12.33 12.13
CA VAL A 182 -20.91 -11.30 13.14
C VAL A 182 -19.83 -10.34 12.62
N PHE A 183 -18.83 -10.86 11.89
CA PHE A 183 -17.74 -10.09 11.32
C PHE A 183 -18.18 -9.01 10.31
N ALA A 184 -19.38 -9.11 9.73
CA ALA A 184 -19.91 -8.17 8.76
C ALA A 184 -20.83 -7.12 9.39
N GLN A 185 -21.54 -7.50 10.45
CA GLN A 185 -22.59 -6.68 11.06
C GLN A 185 -22.17 -6.03 12.38
N GLY A 186 -21.09 -6.51 13.01
CA GLY A 186 -20.74 -6.09 14.36
C GLY A 186 -21.83 -6.47 15.34
N SER A 187 -22.38 -5.48 16.05
CA SER A 187 -23.50 -5.66 16.98
C SER A 187 -24.86 -5.80 16.28
N GLY A 188 -24.95 -5.54 14.97
CA GLY A 188 -26.18 -5.68 14.19
C GLY A 188 -26.57 -4.43 13.39
N LEU A 189 -27.81 -4.39 12.92
CA LEU A 189 -28.38 -3.26 12.19
C LEU A 189 -28.76 -2.13 13.15
N LEU A 190 -28.32 -0.91 12.88
CA LEU A 190 -28.61 0.28 13.70
C LEU A 190 -30.13 0.46 13.95
N GLN A 191 -30.50 0.78 15.20
CA GLN A 191 -31.86 1.13 15.63
C GLN A 191 -31.85 2.50 16.31
N VAL A 192 -32.37 3.53 15.64
CA VAL A 192 -32.25 4.93 16.06
C VAL A 192 -33.09 5.24 17.31
N ASP A 193 -34.34 4.79 17.29
CA ASP A 193 -35.31 4.90 18.38
C ASP A 193 -34.81 4.25 19.67
N LYS A 194 -34.40 2.98 19.60
CA LYS A 194 -33.89 2.24 20.76
C LYS A 194 -32.61 2.84 21.30
N CYS A 195 -31.71 3.30 20.42
CA CYS A 195 -30.48 3.97 20.83
C CYS A 195 -30.77 5.29 21.56
N PHE A 196 -31.76 6.06 21.10
CA PHE A 196 -32.20 7.28 21.77
C PHE A 196 -32.78 6.98 23.16
N ASP A 197 -33.71 6.03 23.25
CA ASP A 197 -34.32 5.61 24.52
C ASP A 197 -33.26 5.11 25.52
N PHE A 198 -32.27 4.37 25.04
CA PHE A 198 -31.15 3.91 25.87
C PHE A 198 -30.37 5.08 26.47
N LEU A 199 -30.02 6.07 25.66
CA LEU A 199 -29.29 7.26 26.12
C LEU A 199 -30.12 8.07 27.10
N VAL A 200 -31.43 8.23 26.87
CA VAL A 200 -32.33 8.93 27.78
C VAL A 200 -32.48 8.18 29.11
N ASN A 201 -32.60 6.85 29.10
CA ASN A 201 -32.80 6.07 30.33
C ASN A 201 -31.52 5.93 31.17
N TYR A 202 -30.35 5.89 30.53
CA TYR A 202 -29.07 5.61 31.19
C TYR A 202 -28.08 6.80 31.12
N HIS A 203 -28.56 8.03 30.96
CA HIS A 203 -27.71 9.23 30.84
C HIS A 203 -26.83 9.50 32.08
N SER A 204 -27.31 9.12 33.27
CA SER A 204 -26.70 9.43 34.58
C SER A 204 -25.80 8.33 35.14
N VAL A 205 -25.50 7.29 34.36
CA VAL A 205 -24.63 6.19 34.81
C VAL A 205 -23.16 6.63 34.92
N GLN A 206 -22.44 6.09 35.90
CA GLN A 206 -21.07 6.49 36.22
C GLN A 206 -20.08 6.29 35.05
N GLU A 207 -20.31 5.29 34.20
CA GLU A 207 -19.46 4.98 33.05
C GLU A 207 -19.82 5.75 31.77
N SER A 208 -20.77 6.70 31.84
CA SER A 208 -21.22 7.45 30.66
C SER A 208 -20.05 8.18 30.00
N ASN A 209 -19.14 8.74 30.79
CA ASN A 209 -17.94 9.45 30.32
C ASN A 209 -16.67 8.60 30.34
N VAL A 210 -16.79 7.27 30.50
CA VAL A 210 -15.65 6.37 30.65
C VAL A 210 -15.58 5.38 29.50
N ARG A 211 -14.41 5.36 28.85
CA ARG A 211 -14.01 4.32 27.91
C ARG A 211 -13.19 3.27 28.65
N PHE A 212 -13.38 2.00 28.33
CA PHE A 212 -12.51 0.94 28.83
C PHE A 212 -11.49 0.59 27.76
N HIS A 213 -10.23 0.92 27.99
CA HIS A 213 -9.14 0.47 27.15
C HIS A 213 -8.81 -0.98 27.49
N ILE A 214 -8.90 -1.85 26.48
CA ILE A 214 -8.64 -3.28 26.60
C ILE A 214 -7.34 -3.58 25.86
N SER A 215 -6.41 -4.24 26.54
CA SER A 215 -5.18 -4.76 25.94
C SER A 215 -5.00 -6.23 26.29
N CYS A 216 -4.76 -7.04 25.26
CA CYS A 216 -4.71 -8.49 25.33
C CYS A 216 -3.29 -9.01 25.04
N GLY A 217 -2.77 -9.83 25.94
CA GLY A 217 -1.47 -10.50 25.77
C GLY A 217 -0.28 -9.54 25.83
N SER A 218 0.88 -10.02 25.38
CA SER A 218 2.13 -9.24 25.36
C SER A 218 2.22 -8.23 24.22
N SER A 219 1.36 -8.37 23.20
CA SER A 219 1.32 -7.50 22.02
C SER A 219 0.41 -6.29 22.19
N ASN A 220 -0.21 -6.10 23.36
CA ASN A 220 -1.19 -5.04 23.63
C ASN A 220 -2.31 -4.97 22.57
N SER A 221 -2.73 -6.14 22.08
CA SER A 221 -3.73 -6.26 21.03
C SER A 221 -5.13 -5.91 21.53
N LYS A 222 -6.00 -5.37 20.68
CA LYS A 222 -7.38 -5.00 21.04
C LYS A 222 -8.28 -6.21 21.31
N GLY A 223 -7.89 -7.39 20.82
CA GLY A 223 -8.56 -8.65 21.10
C GLY A 223 -7.62 -9.84 21.08
N ILE A 224 -8.17 -11.02 21.33
CA ILE A 224 -7.42 -12.27 21.17
C ILE A 224 -7.76 -12.88 19.83
N TYR A 225 -6.74 -12.97 18.98
CA TYR A 225 -6.89 -13.56 17.65
C TYR A 225 -5.89 -14.68 17.41
N LEU A 226 -6.37 -15.93 17.47
CA LEU A 226 -5.56 -17.12 17.28
C LEU A 226 -5.69 -17.59 15.83
N ARG A 227 -4.79 -17.12 14.96
CA ARG A 227 -4.69 -17.47 13.53
C ARG A 227 -3.35 -18.16 13.20
N SER A 228 -2.89 -19.04 14.08
CA SER A 228 -1.62 -19.78 13.92
C SER A 228 -1.85 -21.28 13.86
N LYS A 229 -0.78 -22.06 13.72
CA LYS A 229 -0.87 -23.53 13.78
C LYS A 229 -1.55 -23.92 15.09
N PRO A 230 -2.59 -24.79 15.06
CA PRO A 230 -3.29 -25.19 16.26
C PRO A 230 -2.28 -25.81 17.22
N THR A 231 -1.96 -25.07 18.28
CA THR A 231 -1.41 -25.66 19.48
C THR A 231 -2.58 -26.33 20.15
N ASN A 232 -2.64 -27.66 20.13
CA ASN A 232 -3.66 -28.46 20.83
C ASN A 232 -3.48 -28.37 22.36
N THR A 233 -3.22 -27.16 22.87
CA THR A 233 -2.86 -26.88 24.25
C THR A 233 -3.64 -25.67 24.70
N CYS A 234 -4.29 -25.81 25.86
CA CYS A 234 -4.90 -24.71 26.58
C CYS A 234 -3.85 -23.62 26.85
N SER A 235 -4.15 -22.39 26.42
CA SER A 235 -3.24 -21.25 26.53
C SER A 235 -3.84 -20.16 27.43
N SER A 236 -3.01 -19.55 28.28
CA SER A 236 -3.41 -18.49 29.20
C SER A 236 -3.00 -17.12 28.66
N TYR A 237 -3.92 -16.15 28.69
CA TYR A 237 -3.70 -14.78 28.22
C TYR A 237 -4.01 -13.79 29.32
N ASN A 238 -3.11 -12.83 29.53
CA ASN A 238 -3.36 -11.71 30.43
C ASN A 238 -4.13 -10.62 29.68
N ILE A 239 -5.20 -10.13 30.30
CA ILE A 239 -6.03 -9.04 29.82
C ILE A 239 -5.90 -7.90 30.80
N SER A 240 -5.55 -6.72 30.29
CA SER A 240 -5.54 -5.47 31.04
C SER A 240 -6.75 -4.65 30.62
N VAL A 241 -7.50 -4.18 31.61
CA VAL A 241 -8.62 -3.25 31.41
C VAL A 241 -8.32 -1.98 32.20
N GLU A 242 -8.36 -0.85 31.52
CA GLU A 242 -8.09 0.46 32.11
C GLU A 242 -9.24 1.44 31.78
N PRO A 243 -9.85 2.10 32.78
CA PRO A 243 -10.83 3.15 32.53
C PRO A 243 -10.15 4.47 32.15
N ASN A 244 -10.55 5.04 31.01
CA ASN A 244 -10.10 6.34 30.52
C ASN A 244 -11.30 7.29 30.48
N PHE A 245 -11.21 8.38 31.24
CA PHE A 245 -12.23 9.42 31.29
C PHE A 245 -12.13 10.34 30.07
N LEU A 246 -13.29 10.83 29.61
CA LEU A 246 -13.37 11.92 28.64
C LEU A 246 -12.65 13.15 29.20
N ASP A 247 -11.83 13.79 28.37
CA ASP A 247 -11.01 14.96 28.71
C ASP A 247 -10.28 14.79 30.06
N SER A 248 -9.51 13.70 30.17
CA SER A 248 -8.88 13.25 31.41
C SER A 248 -7.99 14.31 32.09
N ASP A 249 -7.52 15.30 31.35
CA ASP A 249 -6.66 16.38 31.86
C ASP A 249 -7.44 17.42 32.67
N ASN A 250 -8.73 17.61 32.37
CA ASN A 250 -9.57 18.67 32.95
C ASN A 250 -10.65 18.15 33.91
N ILE A 251 -10.76 16.83 34.10
CA ILE A 251 -11.79 16.24 34.98
C ILE A 251 -11.39 16.36 36.47
N GLU A 252 -12.37 16.69 37.31
CA GLU A 252 -12.19 16.80 38.76
C GLU A 252 -11.69 15.48 39.39
N SER A 253 -10.68 15.59 40.25
CA SER A 253 -10.06 14.44 40.93
C SER A 253 -11.08 13.61 41.73
N ASP A 254 -12.10 14.24 42.31
CA ASP A 254 -13.14 13.56 43.08
C ASP A 254 -13.94 12.54 42.26
N ILE A 255 -14.20 12.82 40.98
CA ILE A 255 -14.90 11.90 40.08
C ILE A 255 -14.05 10.63 39.87
N LYS A 256 -12.75 10.82 39.63
CA LYS A 256 -11.78 9.72 39.48
C LYS A 256 -11.64 8.89 40.75
N ILE A 257 -11.60 9.53 41.92
CA ILE A 257 -11.47 8.85 43.22
C ILE A 257 -12.71 8.03 43.56
N LYS A 258 -13.90 8.56 43.26
CA LYS A 258 -15.18 7.87 43.54
C LYS A 258 -15.52 6.77 42.54
N PHE A 259 -14.82 6.70 41.41
CA PHE A 259 -15.09 5.70 40.39
C PHE A 259 -14.72 4.29 40.87
N ASN A 260 -15.76 3.48 41.09
CA ASN A 260 -15.64 2.06 41.42
C ASN A 260 -16.79 1.30 40.74
N MET A 261 -16.45 0.34 39.90
CA MET A 261 -17.40 -0.50 39.18
C MET A 261 -17.19 -1.97 39.53
N LYS A 262 -18.28 -2.63 39.90
CA LYS A 262 -18.33 -4.08 40.12
C LYS A 262 -18.98 -4.73 38.92
N LEU A 263 -18.19 -5.52 38.20
CA LEU A 263 -18.56 -6.12 36.93
C LEU A 263 -18.68 -7.64 37.07
N ALA A 264 -19.73 -8.19 36.48
CA ALA A 264 -19.87 -9.62 36.21
C ALA A 264 -19.41 -9.90 34.78
N LEU A 265 -18.47 -10.83 34.61
CA LEU A 265 -17.96 -11.24 33.31
C LEU A 265 -18.66 -12.53 32.89
N VAL A 266 -19.20 -12.54 31.66
CA VAL A 266 -19.92 -13.67 31.09
C VAL A 266 -19.33 -14.02 29.73
N CYS A 267 -19.15 -15.31 29.46
CA CYS A 267 -18.76 -15.81 28.15
C CYS A 267 -19.64 -17.02 27.80
N ASN A 268 -20.23 -17.02 26.61
CA ASN A 268 -21.12 -18.10 26.18
C ASN A 268 -20.36 -19.33 25.64
N ALA A 269 -19.06 -19.21 25.39
CA ALA A 269 -18.25 -20.26 24.81
C ALA A 269 -17.59 -21.13 25.88
N SER A 270 -17.77 -22.45 25.78
CA SER A 270 -17.15 -23.43 26.69
C SER A 270 -15.62 -23.48 26.58
N TYR A 271 -15.07 -23.14 25.42
CA TYR A 271 -13.62 -23.14 25.16
C TYR A 271 -12.88 -21.92 25.76
N VAL A 272 -13.60 -20.99 26.40
CA VAL A 272 -13.02 -19.81 27.04
C VAL A 272 -13.40 -19.80 28.52
N SER A 273 -12.39 -19.84 29.39
CA SER A 273 -12.57 -19.71 30.83
C SER A 273 -12.07 -18.34 31.28
N CYS A 274 -12.96 -17.54 31.86
CA CYS A 274 -12.65 -16.22 32.43
C CYS A 274 -13.08 -16.13 33.91
N PRO A 275 -12.52 -15.19 34.69
CA PRO A 275 -13.05 -14.85 36.01
C PRO A 275 -14.52 -14.44 35.90
N THR A 276 -15.33 -14.68 36.93
CA THR A 276 -16.75 -14.29 36.95
C THR A 276 -16.99 -12.88 37.45
N HIS A 277 -16.06 -12.33 38.24
CA HIS A 277 -16.18 -11.01 38.87
C HIS A 277 -14.91 -10.19 38.62
N LEU A 278 -15.12 -8.88 38.48
CA LEU A 278 -14.07 -7.91 38.23
C LEU A 278 -14.46 -6.59 38.91
N ASP A 279 -13.65 -6.15 39.87
CA ASP A 279 -13.77 -4.83 40.49
C ASP A 279 -12.76 -3.89 39.81
N ILE A 280 -13.23 -2.76 39.29
CA ILE A 280 -12.42 -1.74 38.61
C ILE A 280 -12.58 -0.41 39.31
N SER A 281 -11.47 0.11 39.81
CA SER A 281 -11.29 1.51 40.18
C SER A 281 -10.63 2.29 39.03
N ASN A 282 -10.33 3.59 39.22
CA ASN A 282 -9.53 4.38 38.28
C ASN A 282 -8.05 3.94 38.21
N ALA A 283 -7.79 2.70 37.82
CA ALA A 283 -6.48 2.11 37.63
C ALA A 283 -6.57 0.94 36.63
N SER A 284 -5.45 0.62 35.96
CA SER A 284 -5.37 -0.59 35.14
C SER A 284 -5.48 -1.85 36.01
N ARG A 285 -6.37 -2.76 35.62
CA ARG A 285 -6.57 -4.05 36.28
C ARG A 285 -6.25 -5.17 35.31
N VAL A 286 -5.30 -6.04 35.70
CA VAL A 286 -4.90 -7.21 34.92
C VAL A 286 -5.53 -8.50 35.47
N PHE A 287 -6.00 -9.37 34.58
CA PHE A 287 -6.43 -10.72 34.92
C PHE A 287 -6.15 -11.71 33.80
N ALA A 288 -6.06 -12.99 34.15
CA ALA A 288 -5.83 -14.05 33.18
C ALA A 288 -7.14 -14.68 32.72
N ILE A 289 -7.19 -15.04 31.44
CA ILE A 289 -8.20 -15.94 30.86
C ILE A 289 -7.51 -17.15 30.23
N LYS A 290 -8.23 -18.25 30.07
CA LYS A 290 -7.74 -19.45 29.40
C LYS A 290 -8.58 -19.75 28.16
N ILE A 291 -7.91 -20.15 27.09
CA ILE A 291 -8.54 -20.56 25.83
C ILE A 291 -8.07 -21.97 25.51
N ASP A 292 -9.02 -22.88 25.32
CA ASP A 292 -8.76 -24.27 24.97
C ASP A 292 -9.34 -24.61 23.59
N PRO A 293 -8.52 -24.58 22.52
CA PRO A 293 -9.00 -24.82 21.16
C PRO A 293 -9.15 -26.31 20.81
N THR A 294 -8.85 -27.25 21.72
CA THR A 294 -8.72 -28.68 21.39
C THR A 294 -9.99 -29.33 20.83
N ASP A 295 -11.16 -28.99 21.38
CA ASP A 295 -12.45 -29.53 20.96
C ASP A 295 -13.12 -28.74 19.82
N LEU A 296 -12.46 -27.71 19.29
CA LEU A 296 -13.01 -26.87 18.23
C LEU A 296 -12.98 -27.59 16.88
N THR A 297 -14.10 -27.56 16.16
CA THR A 297 -14.16 -28.05 14.78
C THR A 297 -13.36 -27.15 13.85
N VAL A 298 -13.00 -27.65 12.68
CA VAL A 298 -12.39 -26.81 11.63
C VAL A 298 -13.30 -25.61 11.31
N GLY A 299 -12.70 -24.42 11.19
CA GLY A 299 -13.41 -23.19 10.84
C GLY A 299 -12.99 -22.00 11.68
N VAL A 300 -13.85 -20.99 11.71
CA VAL A 300 -13.72 -19.80 12.54
C VAL A 300 -14.70 -19.87 13.70
N HIS A 301 -14.21 -19.62 14.91
CA HIS A 301 -14.99 -19.56 16.14
C HIS A 301 -14.82 -18.19 16.76
N ASN A 302 -15.93 -17.54 17.08
CA ASN A 302 -15.92 -16.21 17.69
C ASN A 302 -16.80 -16.19 18.92
N THR A 303 -16.30 -15.56 19.97
CA THR A 303 -17.04 -15.29 21.21
C THR A 303 -16.60 -13.96 21.79
N PHE A 304 -17.39 -13.44 22.72
CA PHE A 304 -17.09 -12.25 23.48
C PHE A 304 -17.13 -12.56 24.97
N ILE A 305 -16.19 -12.01 25.73
CA ILE A 305 -16.34 -11.89 27.18
C ILE A 305 -17.02 -10.55 27.43
N GLU A 306 -18.26 -10.61 27.88
CA GLU A 306 -19.10 -9.45 28.10
C GLU A 306 -19.07 -9.06 29.57
N ALA A 307 -18.81 -7.78 29.84
CA ALA A 307 -18.77 -7.24 31.20
C ALA A 307 -20.04 -6.46 31.52
N PHE A 308 -20.82 -6.95 32.49
CA PHE A 308 -22.06 -6.31 32.95
C PHE A 308 -21.87 -5.63 34.30
N ASP A 309 -22.44 -4.45 34.48
CA ASP A 309 -22.50 -3.81 35.80
C ASP A 309 -23.52 -4.52 36.69
N VAL A 310 -23.05 -5.03 37.83
CA VAL A 310 -23.88 -5.75 38.80
C VAL A 310 -25.01 -4.87 39.36
N SER A 311 -24.80 -3.55 39.43
CA SER A 311 -25.81 -2.61 39.93
C SER A 311 -26.96 -2.37 38.94
N CYS A 312 -26.72 -2.56 37.64
CA CYS A 312 -27.72 -2.34 36.60
C CYS A 312 -27.42 -3.20 35.36
N ILE A 313 -27.89 -4.45 35.38
CA ILE A 313 -27.65 -5.41 34.30
C ILE A 313 -28.43 -5.05 33.02
N ASN A 314 -29.60 -4.39 33.17
CA ASN A 314 -30.52 -4.09 32.08
C ASN A 314 -29.97 -3.10 31.04
N LYS A 315 -28.90 -2.36 31.35
CA LYS A 315 -28.21 -1.50 30.38
C LYS A 315 -27.31 -2.28 29.41
N GLY A 316 -27.21 -3.59 29.58
CA GLY A 316 -26.36 -4.43 28.75
C GLY A 316 -24.86 -4.31 29.10
N PRO A 317 -23.99 -4.88 28.27
CA PRO A 317 -22.56 -4.92 28.53
C PRO A 317 -21.94 -3.52 28.44
N VAL A 318 -21.01 -3.25 29.35
CA VAL A 318 -20.24 -2.01 29.45
C VAL A 318 -19.07 -2.01 28.46
N PHE A 319 -18.43 -3.17 28.29
CA PHE A 319 -17.42 -3.45 27.28
C PHE A 319 -17.41 -4.95 26.93
N LYS A 320 -16.77 -5.29 25.82
CA LYS A 320 -16.62 -6.66 25.34
C LYS A 320 -15.15 -6.94 25.01
N ILE A 321 -14.66 -8.13 25.35
CA ILE A 321 -13.33 -8.59 24.93
C ILE A 321 -13.54 -9.62 23.80
N PRO A 322 -13.17 -9.29 22.55
CA PRO A 322 -13.32 -10.20 21.42
C PRO A 322 -12.29 -11.33 21.47
N VAL A 323 -12.77 -12.56 21.25
CA VAL A 323 -11.94 -13.76 21.14
C VAL A 323 -12.31 -14.50 19.85
N THR A 324 -11.39 -14.48 18.88
CA THR A 324 -11.53 -15.21 17.62
C THR A 324 -10.45 -16.30 17.51
N VAL A 325 -10.87 -17.53 17.23
CA VAL A 325 -9.99 -18.69 17.06
C VAL A 325 -10.22 -19.29 15.67
N ILE A 326 -9.15 -19.50 14.92
CA ILE A 326 -9.17 -20.16 13.61
C ILE A 326 -8.58 -21.55 13.74
N GLN A 327 -9.39 -22.56 13.44
CA GLN A 327 -8.97 -23.96 13.37
C GLN A 327 -8.80 -24.37 11.90
N PRO A 328 -7.57 -24.45 11.37
CA PRO A 328 -7.32 -24.78 9.97
C PRO A 328 -7.42 -26.29 9.70
N VAL A 329 -7.69 -26.64 8.44
CA VAL A 329 -7.50 -28.00 7.90
C VAL A 329 -6.01 -28.25 7.68
N GLU A 330 -5.50 -29.36 8.20
CA GLU A 330 -4.18 -29.87 7.82
C GLU A 330 -4.30 -30.77 6.58
N ILE A 331 -3.43 -30.55 5.58
CA ILE A 331 -3.46 -31.28 4.32
C ILE A 331 -2.39 -32.36 4.35
N ALA A 332 -2.82 -33.61 4.45
CA ALA A 332 -1.92 -34.75 4.54
C ALA A 332 -1.17 -35.03 3.21
N PRO A 333 0.10 -35.49 3.28
CA PRO A 333 0.78 -36.07 2.13
C PRO A 333 0.09 -37.38 1.70
N PRO A 334 0.23 -37.83 0.44
CA PRO A 334 1.13 -37.31 -0.60
C PRO A 334 0.49 -36.32 -1.57
N LYS A 335 -0.84 -36.17 -1.62
CA LYS A 335 -1.54 -35.46 -2.71
C LYS A 335 -1.61 -33.93 -2.56
N HIS A 336 -1.29 -33.36 -1.39
CA HIS A 336 -1.37 -31.92 -1.07
C HIS A 336 -2.56 -31.18 -1.73
N SER A 337 -3.74 -31.81 -1.74
CA SER A 337 -4.94 -31.30 -2.37
C SER A 337 -6.19 -31.69 -1.59
N VAL A 338 -7.22 -30.85 -1.67
CA VAL A 338 -8.52 -31.06 -1.04
C VAL A 338 -9.60 -30.78 -2.09
N SER A 339 -10.65 -31.60 -2.12
CA SER A 339 -11.76 -31.47 -3.05
C SER A 339 -13.09 -31.44 -2.32
N TYR A 340 -14.02 -30.63 -2.83
CA TYR A 340 -15.38 -30.48 -2.33
C TYR A 340 -16.33 -30.71 -3.50
N ASN A 341 -17.33 -31.57 -3.29
CA ASN A 341 -18.25 -31.98 -4.35
C ASN A 341 -19.68 -31.52 -4.02
N SER A 342 -20.38 -31.04 -5.04
CA SER A 342 -21.78 -30.63 -5.05
C SER A 342 -22.14 -29.67 -3.91
N VAL A 343 -21.31 -28.65 -3.69
CA VAL A 343 -21.55 -27.64 -2.65
C VAL A 343 -22.56 -26.62 -3.15
N LEU A 344 -23.67 -26.47 -2.42
CA LEU A 344 -24.74 -25.54 -2.74
C LEU A 344 -24.37 -24.08 -2.41
N PHE A 345 -24.54 -23.20 -3.40
CA PHE A 345 -24.44 -21.75 -3.26
C PHE A 345 -25.75 -21.05 -3.63
N LYS A 346 -26.40 -20.50 -2.61
CA LYS A 346 -27.51 -19.54 -2.75
C LYS A 346 -26.95 -18.12 -2.97
N PRO A 347 -27.77 -17.14 -3.40
CA PRO A 347 -27.32 -15.75 -3.48
C PRO A 347 -26.67 -15.31 -2.16
N ASN A 348 -25.50 -14.68 -2.24
CA ASN A 348 -24.68 -14.23 -1.11
C ASN A 348 -24.21 -15.33 -0.14
N THR A 349 -24.28 -16.62 -0.51
CA THR A 349 -23.64 -17.67 0.27
C THR A 349 -22.13 -17.48 0.24
N ILE A 350 -21.52 -17.45 1.41
CA ILE A 350 -20.07 -17.36 1.61
C ILE A 350 -19.58 -18.69 2.20
N LYS A 351 -18.65 -19.35 1.54
CA LYS A 351 -17.94 -20.52 2.05
C LYS A 351 -16.49 -20.15 2.32
N ARG A 352 -16.08 -20.23 3.59
CA ARG A 352 -14.72 -19.91 4.05
C ARG A 352 -14.00 -21.19 4.42
N HIS A 353 -12.79 -21.35 3.92
CA HIS A 353 -11.93 -22.48 4.23
C HIS A 353 -10.61 -21.97 4.77
N PHE A 354 -10.14 -22.56 5.87
CA PHE A 354 -8.84 -22.26 6.44
C PHE A 354 -7.94 -23.47 6.28
N PHE A 355 -6.76 -23.29 5.69
CA PHE A 355 -5.81 -24.37 5.42
C PHE A 355 -4.47 -24.04 6.07
N MET A 356 -3.86 -25.02 6.72
CA MET A 356 -2.44 -24.94 7.05
C MET A 356 -1.66 -25.23 5.78
N VAL A 357 -0.98 -24.21 5.24
CA VAL A 357 -0.26 -24.38 3.97
C VAL A 357 0.90 -25.37 4.16
N PRO A 358 0.98 -26.44 3.33
CA PRO A 358 2.03 -27.44 3.42
C PRO A 358 3.44 -26.84 3.44
N HIS A 359 4.35 -27.51 4.14
CA HIS A 359 5.76 -27.13 4.12
C HIS A 359 6.30 -27.19 2.68
N PHE A 360 7.11 -26.21 2.27
CA PHE A 360 7.62 -26.00 0.89
C PHE A 360 6.64 -25.50 -0.18
N ALA A 361 5.33 -25.43 0.07
CA ALA A 361 4.39 -24.86 -0.91
C ALA A 361 4.65 -23.35 -1.12
N THR A 362 4.68 -22.91 -2.38
CA THR A 362 4.90 -21.51 -2.80
C THR A 362 3.75 -20.94 -3.65
N TRP A 363 2.94 -21.79 -4.31
CA TRP A 363 1.67 -21.37 -4.91
C TRP A 363 0.56 -22.41 -4.74
N ALA A 364 -0.68 -21.99 -4.94
CA ALA A 364 -1.83 -22.87 -4.95
C ALA A 364 -2.70 -22.63 -6.19
N VAL A 365 -3.45 -23.66 -6.58
CA VAL A 365 -4.38 -23.63 -7.72
C VAL A 365 -5.76 -24.08 -7.24
N LEU A 366 -6.73 -23.18 -7.35
CA LEU A 366 -8.15 -23.46 -7.15
C LEU A 366 -8.80 -23.76 -8.50
N ARG A 367 -9.45 -24.91 -8.62
CA ARG A 367 -10.27 -25.31 -9.77
C ARG A 367 -11.73 -25.35 -9.34
N MET A 368 -12.61 -24.78 -10.15
CA MET A 368 -14.05 -24.71 -9.88
C MET A 368 -14.84 -25.04 -11.13
N SER A 369 -15.85 -25.89 -11.01
CA SER A 369 -16.79 -26.23 -12.07
C SER A 369 -18.21 -26.34 -11.52
N SER A 370 -19.20 -26.03 -12.34
CA SER A 370 -20.59 -26.23 -11.98
C SER A 370 -21.02 -27.65 -12.31
N THR A 371 -21.73 -28.28 -11.38
CA THR A 371 -22.38 -29.58 -11.63
C THR A 371 -23.68 -29.44 -12.44
N ASP A 372 -24.23 -28.23 -12.52
CA ASP A 372 -25.47 -27.93 -13.21
C ASP A 372 -25.19 -27.63 -14.70
N PRO A 373 -25.67 -28.44 -15.67
CA PRO A 373 -25.27 -28.33 -17.08
C PRO A 373 -25.58 -26.97 -17.75
N LYS A 374 -26.58 -26.24 -17.24
CA LYS A 374 -26.96 -24.89 -17.72
C LYS A 374 -26.65 -23.80 -16.70
N GLY A 375 -26.03 -24.16 -15.58
CA GLY A 375 -25.75 -23.28 -14.47
C GLY A 375 -24.59 -22.34 -14.79
N VAL A 376 -24.85 -21.03 -14.71
CA VAL A 376 -23.82 -19.99 -14.79
C VAL A 376 -23.92 -19.14 -13.54
N GLY A 377 -22.83 -19.04 -12.78
CA GLY A 377 -22.78 -18.25 -11.56
C GLY A 377 -21.59 -17.30 -11.55
N ARG A 378 -21.79 -16.12 -10.97
CA ARG A 378 -20.69 -15.16 -10.72
C ARG A 378 -20.26 -15.26 -9.27
N PHE A 379 -18.98 -15.57 -9.07
CA PHE A 379 -18.36 -15.76 -7.77
C PHE A 379 -17.25 -14.73 -7.54
N VAL A 380 -16.99 -14.46 -6.27
CA VAL A 380 -15.81 -13.75 -5.80
C VAL A 380 -14.98 -14.77 -5.02
N VAL A 381 -13.75 -14.99 -5.46
CA VAL A 381 -12.77 -15.79 -4.75
C VAL A 381 -11.78 -14.84 -4.11
N HIS A 382 -11.67 -14.92 -2.79
CA HIS A 382 -10.76 -14.11 -1.99
C HIS A 382 -9.86 -15.05 -1.18
N SER A 383 -8.59 -15.17 -1.60
CA SER A 383 -7.55 -15.91 -0.87
C SER A 383 -6.65 -14.94 -0.12
N MET A 384 -6.36 -15.19 1.15
CA MET A 384 -5.61 -14.27 1.99
C MET A 384 -4.73 -14.98 3.02
N HIS A 385 -3.51 -14.47 3.17
CA HIS A 385 -2.65 -14.71 4.32
C HIS A 385 -2.59 -13.46 5.20
N ILE A 386 -2.52 -13.64 6.51
CA ILE A 386 -2.11 -12.57 7.44
C ILE A 386 -0.68 -12.84 7.86
N LEU A 387 0.18 -11.88 7.56
CA LEU A 387 1.60 -11.93 7.89
C LEU A 387 1.87 -10.96 9.04
N PRO A 388 2.81 -11.28 9.95
CA PRO A 388 3.10 -10.41 11.09
C PRO A 388 3.48 -8.99 10.66
N LYS A 389 2.80 -7.98 11.20
CA LYS A 389 3.02 -6.55 10.94
C LYS A 389 3.04 -6.19 9.45
N GLN A 390 2.16 -6.80 8.67
CA GLN A 390 1.99 -6.50 7.26
C GLN A 390 0.51 -6.34 6.92
N SER A 391 0.22 -5.46 5.97
CA SER A 391 -1.14 -5.20 5.52
C SER A 391 -1.77 -6.48 4.96
N CYS A 392 -3.08 -6.65 5.12
CA CYS A 392 -3.83 -7.77 4.55
C CYS A 392 -3.65 -7.88 3.01
N LYS A 393 -3.34 -6.77 2.34
CA LYS A 393 -3.08 -6.69 0.90
C LYS A 393 -1.73 -7.26 0.46
N THR A 394 -0.83 -7.61 1.40
CA THR A 394 0.55 -8.00 1.07
C THR A 394 0.60 -9.36 0.35
N LEU A 395 -0.22 -10.32 0.78
CA LEU A 395 -0.27 -11.66 0.20
C LEU A 395 -1.74 -12.10 0.03
N GLU A 396 -2.44 -11.39 -0.86
CA GLU A 396 -3.84 -11.62 -1.20
C GLU A 396 -4.06 -11.95 -2.68
N SER A 397 -5.21 -12.55 -2.97
CA SER A 397 -5.79 -12.59 -4.31
C SER A 397 -7.31 -12.45 -4.22
N ASN A 398 -7.85 -11.38 -4.80
CA ASN A 398 -9.29 -11.14 -4.88
C ASN A 398 -9.72 -11.07 -6.34
N LYS A 399 -10.45 -12.08 -6.81
CA LYS A 399 -10.85 -12.22 -8.22
C LYS A 399 -12.33 -12.55 -8.33
N ALA A 400 -13.03 -11.81 -9.19
CA ALA A 400 -14.36 -12.16 -9.64
C ALA A 400 -14.26 -13.15 -10.81
N VAL A 401 -14.96 -14.29 -10.71
CA VAL A 401 -14.90 -15.37 -11.69
C VAL A 401 -16.30 -15.85 -12.04
N THR A 402 -16.54 -16.08 -13.32
CA THR A 402 -17.77 -16.70 -13.81
C THR A 402 -17.53 -18.19 -13.95
N VAL A 403 -18.31 -19.01 -13.26
CA VAL A 403 -18.19 -20.47 -13.24
C VAL A 403 -19.32 -21.07 -14.07
N THR A 404 -18.97 -22.07 -14.88
CA THR A 404 -19.89 -22.82 -15.77
C THR A 404 -19.63 -24.32 -15.65
N SER A 405 -20.45 -25.14 -16.29
CA SER A 405 -20.30 -26.61 -16.35
C SER A 405 -19.34 -27.09 -17.44
N ASN A 406 -19.11 -26.28 -18.49
CA ASN A 406 -18.37 -26.74 -19.68
C ASN A 406 -16.85 -26.69 -19.52
N VAL A 407 -16.33 -25.74 -18.72
CA VAL A 407 -14.90 -25.48 -18.57
C VAL A 407 -14.59 -25.15 -17.12
N ASP A 408 -13.56 -25.81 -16.59
CA ASP A 408 -13.01 -25.51 -15.27
C ASP A 408 -12.50 -24.07 -15.21
N SER A 409 -13.03 -23.33 -14.24
CA SER A 409 -12.50 -22.02 -13.87
C SER A 409 -11.29 -22.22 -12.95
N ILE A 410 -10.11 -21.78 -13.41
CA ILE A 410 -8.83 -22.00 -12.72
C ILE A 410 -8.30 -20.67 -12.20
N ILE A 411 -7.94 -20.63 -10.93
CA ILE A 411 -7.31 -19.49 -10.28
C ILE A 411 -6.02 -19.96 -9.60
N SER A 412 -4.89 -19.37 -9.97
CA SER A 412 -3.64 -19.51 -9.22
C SER A 412 -3.33 -18.25 -8.41
N PHE A 413 -2.67 -18.45 -7.27
CA PHE A 413 -2.19 -17.38 -6.38
C PHE A 413 -1.00 -17.87 -5.53
N GLN A 414 -0.17 -16.94 -5.08
CA GLN A 414 1.01 -17.21 -4.25
C GLN A 414 0.58 -17.60 -2.83
N VAL A 415 1.31 -18.52 -2.20
CA VAL A 415 1.09 -18.93 -0.81
C VAL A 415 2.40 -18.96 -0.03
N ARG A 416 2.31 -18.88 1.30
CA ARG A 416 3.46 -19.02 2.19
C ARG A 416 3.33 -20.27 3.05
N SER A 417 4.32 -21.15 2.96
CA SER A 417 4.42 -22.39 3.76
C SER A 417 4.27 -22.14 5.25
N ASN A 418 3.61 -23.04 5.98
CA ASN A 418 3.42 -23.01 7.44
C ASN A 418 2.66 -21.79 7.97
N VAL A 419 1.91 -21.09 7.12
CA VAL A 419 1.01 -20.00 7.52
C VAL A 419 -0.41 -20.42 7.17
N VAL A 420 -1.39 -20.02 7.99
CA VAL A 420 -2.81 -20.25 7.69
C VAL A 420 -3.20 -19.45 6.45
N LEU A 421 -3.74 -20.13 5.45
CA LEU A 421 -4.38 -19.55 4.27
C LEU A 421 -5.89 -19.58 4.47
N GLU A 422 -6.55 -18.43 4.29
CA GLU A 422 -8.00 -18.38 4.12
C GLU A 422 -8.32 -18.38 2.62
N VAL A 423 -9.24 -19.23 2.19
CA VAL A 423 -9.82 -19.22 0.84
C VAL A 423 -11.33 -19.08 0.97
N VAL A 424 -11.85 -17.95 0.51
CA VAL A 424 -13.28 -17.63 0.54
C VAL A 424 -13.83 -17.72 -0.87
N ILE A 425 -14.91 -18.49 -1.02
CA ILE A 425 -15.69 -18.55 -2.25
C ILE A 425 -17.07 -17.97 -1.91
N ALA A 426 -17.42 -16.85 -2.52
CA ALA A 426 -18.69 -16.19 -2.27
C ALA A 426 -19.46 -16.03 -3.58
N LYS A 427 -20.74 -16.39 -3.59
CA LYS A 427 -21.62 -16.07 -4.73
C LYS A 427 -21.97 -14.59 -4.67
N TYR A 428 -21.80 -13.88 -5.78
CA TYR A 428 -22.06 -12.43 -5.82
C TYR A 428 -23.51 -12.13 -5.41
N TRP A 429 -23.70 -11.20 -4.47
CA TRP A 429 -25.02 -10.93 -3.85
C TRP A 429 -26.17 -10.69 -4.85
N ALA A 430 -25.91 -10.01 -5.96
CA ALA A 430 -26.92 -9.71 -6.98
C ALA A 430 -27.12 -10.83 -8.03
N ASN A 431 -26.32 -11.90 -8.00
CA ASN A 431 -26.46 -13.02 -8.92
C ASN A 431 -27.53 -14.00 -8.40
N LEU A 432 -28.69 -13.96 -9.06
CA LEU A 432 -29.86 -14.78 -8.71
C LEU A 432 -29.66 -16.27 -9.02
N GLY A 433 -30.49 -17.11 -8.37
CA GLY A 433 -30.52 -18.55 -8.56
C GLY A 433 -29.61 -19.30 -7.57
N GLU A 434 -29.81 -20.61 -7.47
CA GLU A 434 -28.94 -21.52 -6.72
C GLU A 434 -27.98 -22.21 -7.70
N LEU A 435 -26.80 -22.62 -7.23
CA LEU A 435 -25.82 -23.32 -8.06
C LEU A 435 -25.03 -24.30 -7.21
N ASN A 436 -24.85 -25.53 -7.69
CA ASN A 436 -23.97 -26.50 -7.07
C ASN A 436 -22.58 -26.48 -7.74
N LEU A 437 -21.53 -26.38 -6.94
CA LEU A 437 -20.15 -26.35 -7.40
C LEU A 437 -19.34 -27.55 -6.91
N ASP A 438 -18.52 -28.07 -7.81
CA ASP A 438 -17.36 -28.90 -7.49
C ASP A 438 -16.12 -28.00 -7.51
N TYR A 439 -15.30 -28.04 -6.47
CA TYR A 439 -14.05 -27.31 -6.47
C TYR A 439 -12.95 -28.01 -5.68
N SER A 440 -11.71 -27.83 -6.14
CA SER A 440 -10.53 -28.39 -5.50
C SER A 440 -9.42 -27.36 -5.38
N LEU A 441 -8.67 -27.46 -4.29
CA LEU A 441 -7.48 -26.65 -4.02
C LEU A 441 -6.27 -27.59 -3.99
N SER A 442 -5.26 -27.31 -4.82
CA SER A 442 -4.01 -28.06 -4.88
C SER A 442 -2.82 -27.14 -4.60
N PHE A 443 -1.88 -27.62 -3.79
CA PHE A 443 -0.67 -26.89 -3.42
C PHE A 443 0.54 -27.43 -4.16
N TYR A 444 1.38 -26.51 -4.60
CA TYR A 444 2.62 -26.79 -5.31
C TYR A 444 3.72 -25.89 -4.74
N GLY A 445 4.97 -26.27 -4.92
CA GLY A 445 6.04 -25.39 -4.45
C GLY A 445 7.43 -25.72 -4.93
N ILE A 446 8.18 -24.67 -5.22
CA ILE A 446 9.63 -24.72 -5.40
C ILE A 446 10.22 -23.64 -4.50
N LYS A 447 10.71 -24.07 -3.34
CA LYS A 447 11.26 -23.17 -2.34
C LYS A 447 12.75 -22.97 -2.54
N SER A 448 13.18 -21.71 -2.63
CA SER A 448 14.58 -21.32 -2.57
C SER A 448 15.08 -21.27 -1.12
N ASN A 449 16.37 -21.56 -0.91
CA ASN A 449 17.05 -21.30 0.37
C ASN A 449 17.13 -19.79 0.71
N GLN A 450 16.98 -18.91 -0.30
CA GLN A 450 17.00 -17.45 -0.17
C GLN A 450 15.62 -16.86 -0.51
N GLN A 451 15.02 -16.08 0.39
CA GLN A 451 13.70 -15.45 0.17
C GLN A 451 13.73 -14.27 -0.82
N SER A 452 14.83 -13.51 -0.83
CA SER A 452 15.08 -12.42 -1.76
C SER A 452 16.53 -12.48 -2.21
N ILE A 453 16.77 -12.38 -3.52
CA ILE A 453 18.12 -12.45 -4.06
C ILE A 453 18.62 -11.05 -4.34
N THR A 454 19.78 -10.71 -3.76
CA THR A 454 20.55 -9.51 -4.11
C THR A 454 21.89 -9.98 -4.62
N MET A 455 22.18 -9.66 -5.87
CA MET A 455 23.44 -10.01 -6.54
C MET A 455 24.18 -8.72 -6.88
N HIS A 456 25.46 -8.63 -6.51
CA HIS A 456 26.31 -7.52 -6.90
C HIS A 456 27.08 -7.87 -8.17
N ALA A 457 27.23 -6.92 -9.09
CA ALA A 457 27.85 -7.16 -10.39
C ALA A 457 29.31 -7.64 -10.32
N ALA A 458 30.02 -7.34 -9.23
CA ALA A 458 31.42 -7.73 -9.01
C ALA A 458 31.61 -9.01 -8.19
N ASP A 459 30.54 -9.60 -7.63
CA ASP A 459 30.65 -10.76 -6.71
C ASP A 459 30.86 -12.09 -7.46
N GLY A 460 30.97 -12.06 -8.79
CA GLY A 460 31.12 -13.25 -9.62
C GLY A 460 29.83 -14.06 -9.73
N ILE A 461 29.94 -15.38 -9.78
CA ILE A 461 28.81 -16.28 -10.02
C ILE A 461 28.02 -16.46 -8.71
N HIS A 462 26.72 -16.14 -8.75
CA HIS A 462 25.83 -16.30 -7.59
C HIS A 462 25.20 -17.69 -7.60
N SER A 463 25.26 -18.42 -6.48
CA SER A 463 24.61 -19.72 -6.33
C SER A 463 23.27 -19.60 -5.60
N ILE A 464 22.30 -20.41 -6.05
CA ILE A 464 21.00 -20.56 -5.41
C ILE A 464 20.68 -22.04 -5.29
N GLU A 465 19.99 -22.42 -4.23
CA GLU A 465 19.52 -23.80 -4.04
C GLU A 465 18.01 -23.79 -3.95
N VAL A 466 17.39 -24.71 -4.69
CA VAL A 466 15.94 -24.84 -4.71
C VAL A 466 15.51 -26.26 -4.39
N THR A 467 14.40 -26.38 -3.68
CA THR A 467 13.80 -27.64 -3.25
C THR A 467 12.35 -27.67 -3.69
N SER A 468 11.94 -28.77 -4.33
CA SER A 468 10.58 -28.96 -4.82
C SER A 468 9.71 -29.73 -3.81
N LEU A 469 8.41 -29.41 -3.78
CA LEU A 469 7.41 -30.03 -2.92
C LEU A 469 6.99 -31.41 -3.41
N GLN A 470 6.62 -31.59 -4.68
CA GLN A 470 6.10 -32.87 -5.22
C GLN A 470 6.83 -33.36 -6.47
N GLY A 471 8.02 -32.82 -6.74
CA GLY A 471 8.78 -33.10 -7.96
C GLY A 471 8.33 -32.27 -9.17
N GLU A 472 7.93 -31.02 -8.93
CA GLU A 472 7.60 -30.04 -9.96
C GLU A 472 8.75 -29.80 -10.95
N GLU A 473 8.41 -29.48 -12.20
CA GLU A 473 9.39 -29.11 -13.22
C GLU A 473 10.04 -27.74 -12.91
N ILE A 474 11.35 -27.74 -12.77
CA ILE A 474 12.13 -26.55 -12.38
C ILE A 474 12.82 -25.97 -13.62
N LEU A 475 12.58 -24.68 -13.87
CA LEU A 475 13.24 -23.88 -14.90
C LEU A 475 13.35 -22.42 -14.42
N PRO A 476 14.43 -22.07 -13.70
CA PRO A 476 14.59 -20.73 -13.17
C PRO A 476 14.74 -19.69 -14.29
N SER A 477 14.04 -18.57 -14.16
CA SER A 477 14.07 -17.45 -15.11
C SER A 477 14.11 -16.13 -14.37
N ILE A 478 15.07 -15.28 -14.72
CA ILE A 478 15.29 -13.96 -14.12
C ILE A 478 14.96 -12.89 -15.14
N THR A 479 14.09 -11.95 -14.77
CA THR A 479 13.72 -10.81 -15.62
C THR A 479 13.81 -9.50 -14.84
N LEU A 480 14.73 -8.64 -15.25
CA LEU A 480 14.89 -7.26 -14.78
C LEU A 480 14.08 -6.30 -15.64
N LYS A 481 13.26 -5.46 -14.99
CA LYS A 481 12.31 -4.57 -15.66
C LYS A 481 12.62 -3.09 -15.45
N ASN A 482 13.23 -2.74 -14.31
CA ASN A 482 13.47 -1.34 -13.95
C ASN A 482 14.93 -1.12 -13.59
N SER A 483 15.44 0.06 -13.93
CA SER A 483 16.65 0.62 -13.33
C SER A 483 16.24 1.59 -12.23
N VAL A 484 17.07 1.71 -11.19
CA VAL A 484 16.82 2.64 -10.08
C VAL A 484 18.04 3.51 -9.87
N GLN A 485 17.79 4.81 -9.84
CA GLN A 485 18.78 5.83 -9.53
C GLN A 485 18.56 6.30 -8.09
N ILE A 486 19.63 6.35 -7.30
CA ILE A 486 19.59 6.88 -5.94
C ILE A 486 19.89 8.39 -6.03
N LEU A 487 18.95 9.21 -5.57
CA LEU A 487 19.08 10.66 -5.51
C LEU A 487 19.26 11.09 -4.06
N LYS A 488 20.30 11.87 -3.80
CA LYS A 488 20.49 12.55 -2.51
C LYS A 488 19.84 13.93 -2.58
N PRO A 489 19.30 14.45 -1.45
CA PRO A 489 18.74 15.79 -1.44
C PRO A 489 19.84 16.82 -1.71
N SER A 490 19.58 17.77 -2.60
CA SER A 490 20.45 18.94 -2.84
C SER A 490 20.20 20.06 -1.84
N GLU A 491 19.00 20.11 -1.28
CA GLU A 491 18.58 21.07 -0.25
C GLU A 491 17.65 20.35 0.72
N ALA A 492 17.81 20.66 2.01
CA ALA A 492 16.94 20.21 3.09
C ALA A 492 16.68 21.40 4.02
N LYS A 493 15.42 21.82 4.12
CA LYS A 493 15.05 22.98 4.93
C LYS A 493 13.89 22.64 5.84
N VAL A 494 14.08 22.89 7.14
CA VAL A 494 13.03 22.78 8.15
C VAL A 494 12.52 24.17 8.52
N SER A 495 11.22 24.39 8.37
CA SER A 495 10.56 25.67 8.70
C SER A 495 9.25 25.44 9.46
N PRO A 496 8.84 26.37 10.34
CA PRO A 496 7.48 26.37 10.86
C PRO A 496 6.49 26.66 9.75
N LEU A 497 5.36 25.94 9.73
CA LEU A 497 4.25 26.25 8.83
C LEU A 497 3.46 27.47 9.31
N THR A 498 2.39 27.78 8.57
CA THR A 498 1.54 28.95 8.82
C THR A 498 0.69 28.81 10.09
N SER A 499 0.00 29.89 10.46
CA SER A 499 -0.96 29.91 11.58
C SER A 499 -2.11 28.91 11.44
N ARG A 500 -2.39 28.42 10.21
CA ARG A 500 -3.36 27.35 9.96
C ARG A 500 -2.89 26.00 10.51
N ASP A 501 -1.58 25.78 10.52
CA ASP A 501 -0.96 24.48 10.79
C ASP A 501 -0.47 24.41 12.24
N VAL A 502 -1.38 24.69 13.17
CA VAL A 502 -1.15 24.63 14.62
C VAL A 502 -2.22 23.74 15.24
N ILE A 503 -1.82 22.64 15.87
CA ILE A 503 -2.75 21.76 16.58
C ILE A 503 -2.97 22.36 17.98
N PRO A 504 -4.23 22.62 18.41
CA PRO A 504 -4.47 23.14 19.75
C PRO A 504 -3.89 22.23 20.86
N PRO A 505 -3.51 22.78 22.02
CA PRO A 505 -3.63 24.18 22.39
C PRO A 505 -2.62 25.11 21.71
N ASN A 506 -1.38 24.68 21.44
CA ASN A 506 -0.32 25.50 20.80
C ASN A 506 0.81 24.62 20.21
N ARG A 507 0.49 23.53 19.52
CA ARG A 507 1.48 22.63 18.91
C ARG A 507 1.70 23.03 17.46
N GLN A 508 2.74 23.83 17.22
CA GLN A 508 3.13 24.26 15.87
C GLN A 508 3.58 23.06 15.04
N ILE A 509 3.04 22.91 13.83
CA ILE A 509 3.54 21.94 12.85
C ILE A 509 4.67 22.57 12.05
N TYR A 510 5.75 21.81 11.89
CA TYR A 510 6.89 22.15 11.04
C TYR A 510 6.81 21.35 9.74
N GLU A 511 7.36 21.92 8.68
CA GLU A 511 7.64 21.25 7.42
C GLU A 511 9.13 20.97 7.27
N LEU A 512 9.45 19.86 6.61
CA LEU A 512 10.73 19.59 6.00
C LEU A 512 10.53 19.54 4.48
N LEU A 513 11.20 20.44 3.78
CA LEU A 513 11.25 20.46 2.32
C LEU A 513 12.59 19.91 1.85
N LEU A 514 12.53 18.79 1.13
CA LEU A 514 13.68 18.14 0.51
C LEU A 514 13.62 18.33 -1.01
N VAL A 515 14.71 18.78 -1.61
CA VAL A 515 14.81 19.01 -3.06
C VAL A 515 15.75 18.00 -3.68
N TYR A 516 15.32 17.29 -4.72
CA TYR A 516 16.12 16.33 -5.48
C TYR A 516 16.18 16.73 -6.94
N ASN A 517 17.38 16.86 -7.48
CA ASN A 517 17.58 17.20 -8.90
C ASN A 517 18.04 15.97 -9.66
N PHE A 518 17.50 15.76 -10.86
CA PHE A 518 17.97 14.70 -11.75
C PHE A 518 17.79 15.06 -13.23
N THR A 519 18.57 14.41 -14.07
CA THR A 519 18.56 14.62 -15.52
C THR A 519 18.28 13.29 -16.22
N LEU A 520 17.36 13.31 -17.17
CA LEU A 520 17.09 12.18 -18.06
C LEU A 520 17.75 12.43 -19.43
N THR A 521 18.54 11.49 -19.90
CA THR A 521 19.17 11.53 -21.23
C THR A 521 18.21 11.02 -22.32
N LYS A 522 17.28 10.14 -21.96
CA LYS A 522 16.19 9.63 -22.82
C LYS A 522 14.87 9.53 -22.07
N SER A 523 13.79 9.64 -22.84
CA SER A 523 12.40 9.52 -22.36
C SER A 523 12.15 8.16 -21.70
N THR A 524 11.48 8.15 -20.55
CA THR A 524 11.07 6.93 -19.83
C THR A 524 9.93 7.19 -18.85
N GLU A 525 9.32 6.12 -18.36
CA GLU A 525 8.40 6.14 -17.22
C GLU A 525 9.21 6.12 -15.92
N VAL A 526 8.92 7.06 -15.02
CA VAL A 526 9.55 7.17 -13.71
C VAL A 526 8.53 7.03 -12.57
N SER A 527 8.99 6.50 -11.44
CA SER A 527 8.24 6.39 -10.19
C SER A 527 9.18 6.74 -9.03
N PRO A 528 9.02 7.91 -8.41
CA PRO A 528 9.74 8.27 -7.18
C PRO A 528 9.30 7.41 -6.00
N ASN A 529 10.26 6.93 -5.21
CA ASN A 529 10.00 6.14 -4.01
C ASN A 529 10.94 6.57 -2.87
N VAL A 530 10.38 6.98 -1.74
CA VAL A 530 11.12 7.28 -0.52
C VAL A 530 10.91 6.12 0.44
N ALA A 531 11.75 5.09 0.33
CA ALA A 531 11.50 3.78 0.95
C ALA A 531 11.23 3.81 2.47
N LEU A 532 11.71 4.83 3.19
CA LEU A 532 11.47 5.00 4.61
C LEU A 532 10.02 5.40 4.94
N LEU A 533 9.35 6.10 4.03
CA LEU A 533 8.02 6.68 4.23
C LEU A 533 6.97 5.97 3.36
N SER A 534 7.30 5.69 2.10
CA SER A 534 6.33 5.38 1.06
C SER A 534 5.57 4.05 1.21
N ASP A 535 5.91 3.19 2.16
CA ASP A 535 5.15 1.94 2.41
C ASP A 535 4.05 2.12 3.47
N VAL A 536 4.08 3.21 4.24
CA VAL A 536 3.13 3.48 5.33
C VAL A 536 2.32 4.75 5.06
N LEU A 537 1.12 4.84 5.65
CA LEU A 537 0.25 6.02 5.50
C LEU A 537 -0.34 6.45 6.85
N TYR A 538 -1.17 5.61 7.47
CA TYR A 538 -1.88 5.95 8.71
C TYR A 538 -1.07 5.58 9.96
N GLU A 539 -0.31 4.50 9.85
CA GLU A 539 0.63 3.98 10.85
C GLU A 539 1.98 4.70 10.84
N SER A 540 2.14 5.67 9.95
CA SER A 540 3.32 6.54 9.88
C SER A 540 3.43 7.43 11.13
N GLU A 541 4.66 7.63 11.59
CA GLU A 541 4.98 8.64 12.60
C GLU A 541 4.87 10.07 12.03
N PHE A 542 5.07 10.21 10.72
CA PHE A 542 5.03 11.48 10.00
C PHE A 542 3.67 11.70 9.34
N GLU A 543 3.20 12.95 9.33
CA GLU A 543 1.86 13.32 8.88
C GLU A 543 1.79 13.61 7.36
N SER A 544 2.91 13.59 6.65
CA SER A 544 3.00 13.92 5.23
C SER A 544 4.24 13.29 4.60
N GLN A 545 4.11 12.91 3.34
CA GLN A 545 5.20 12.45 2.49
C GLN A 545 4.98 12.79 1.00
N LEU A 546 4.16 13.82 0.76
CA LEU A 546 3.79 14.25 -0.58
C LEU A 546 5.03 14.69 -1.35
N TRP A 547 5.21 14.18 -2.57
CA TRP A 547 6.21 14.67 -3.50
C TRP A 547 5.58 15.34 -4.71
N LEU A 548 6.25 16.37 -5.22
CA LEU A 548 5.87 17.16 -6.39
C LEU A 548 7.02 17.14 -7.40
N LEU A 549 6.72 16.84 -8.66
CA LEU A 549 7.69 16.77 -9.74
C LEU A 549 7.53 17.97 -10.69
N PHE A 550 8.62 18.69 -10.94
CA PHE A 550 8.68 19.88 -11.79
C PHE A 550 9.68 19.71 -12.93
N ASP A 551 9.41 20.39 -14.05
CA ASP A 551 10.36 20.57 -15.15
C ASP A 551 11.29 21.77 -14.93
N SER A 552 12.21 22.00 -15.88
CA SER A 552 13.12 23.15 -15.87
C SER A 552 12.42 24.52 -15.97
N ASN A 553 11.19 24.57 -16.49
CA ASN A 553 10.35 25.77 -16.55
C ASN A 553 9.52 25.99 -15.27
N LYS A 554 9.72 25.15 -14.25
CA LYS A 554 8.94 25.13 -12.99
C LYS A 554 7.47 24.74 -13.17
N GLN A 555 7.13 24.10 -14.29
CA GLN A 555 5.81 23.53 -14.50
C GLN A 555 5.67 22.23 -13.69
N LEU A 556 4.57 22.10 -12.96
CA LEU A 556 4.24 20.86 -12.24
C LEU A 556 3.81 19.79 -13.24
N LEU A 557 4.52 18.65 -13.25
CA LEU A 557 4.24 17.52 -14.13
C LEU A 557 3.45 16.41 -13.44
N GLY A 558 3.60 16.28 -12.13
CA GLY A 558 2.83 15.32 -11.35
C GLY A 558 3.17 15.33 -9.88
N CYS A 559 2.44 14.53 -9.12
CA CYS A 559 2.59 14.38 -7.68
C CYS A 559 2.30 12.94 -7.27
N GLY A 560 2.73 12.57 -6.07
CA GLY A 560 2.41 11.29 -5.46
C GLY A 560 2.68 11.28 -3.97
N ASP A 561 2.35 10.15 -3.36
CA ASP A 561 2.30 9.93 -1.92
C ASP A 561 2.65 8.46 -1.61
N ALA A 562 2.18 7.91 -0.49
CA ALA A 562 2.27 6.49 -0.12
C ALA A 562 1.93 5.54 -1.29
N TYR A 563 2.60 4.39 -1.33
CA TYR A 563 2.47 3.34 -2.33
C TYR A 563 2.95 3.78 -3.72
N PRO A 564 4.27 3.82 -3.95
CA PRO A 564 4.87 4.44 -5.14
C PRO A 564 4.43 3.78 -6.45
N SER A 565 4.05 2.51 -6.41
CA SER A 565 3.50 1.76 -7.56
C SER A 565 2.22 2.38 -8.14
N LYS A 566 1.48 3.20 -7.38
CA LYS A 566 0.29 3.92 -7.85
C LYS A 566 0.64 5.13 -8.72
N TYR A 567 1.87 5.63 -8.68
CA TYR A 567 2.29 6.88 -9.33
C TYR A 567 3.42 6.60 -10.33
N THR A 568 3.06 6.54 -11.61
CA THR A 568 4.03 6.42 -12.72
C THR A 568 3.81 7.58 -13.69
N ILE A 569 4.88 8.32 -13.99
CA ILE A 569 4.83 9.51 -14.84
C ILE A 569 5.80 9.30 -16.01
N LYS A 570 5.33 9.53 -17.24
CA LYS A 570 6.20 9.52 -18.42
C LYS A 570 6.89 10.86 -18.57
N LEU A 571 8.21 10.86 -18.65
CA LEU A 571 9.04 12.05 -18.77
C LEU A 571 9.90 11.98 -20.03
N GLU A 572 10.12 13.11 -20.67
CA GLU A 572 11.00 13.27 -21.82
C GLU A 572 12.45 13.54 -21.38
N LYS A 573 13.37 13.61 -22.35
CA LYS A 573 14.75 14.04 -22.08
C LYS A 573 14.74 15.46 -21.50
N GLY A 574 15.41 15.68 -20.38
CA GLY A 574 15.46 16.99 -19.74
C GLY A 574 15.91 16.94 -18.28
N ASP A 575 15.94 18.11 -17.66
CA ASP A 575 16.24 18.31 -16.24
C ASP A 575 14.95 18.47 -15.44
N TYR A 576 14.91 17.82 -14.27
CA TYR A 576 13.74 17.76 -13.42
C TYR A 576 14.10 17.95 -11.95
N VAL A 577 13.10 18.43 -11.20
CA VAL A 577 13.22 18.68 -9.76
C VAL A 577 12.07 18.00 -9.04
N ILE A 578 12.37 17.17 -8.05
CA ILE A 578 11.39 16.63 -7.11
C ILE A 578 11.48 17.39 -5.80
N ARG A 579 10.34 17.83 -5.28
CA ARG A 579 10.20 18.38 -3.93
C ARG A 579 9.41 17.43 -3.08
N LEU A 580 10.01 16.90 -2.01
CA LEU A 580 9.35 16.06 -1.01
C LEU A 580 9.03 16.92 0.22
N HIS A 581 7.80 16.80 0.71
CA HIS A 581 7.29 17.57 1.82
C HIS A 581 6.84 16.65 2.97
N VAL A 582 7.51 16.77 4.11
CA VAL A 582 7.26 15.98 5.33
C VAL A 582 6.84 16.91 6.46
N ARG A 583 5.87 16.49 7.28
CA ARG A 583 5.29 17.31 8.36
C ARG A 583 5.36 16.60 9.70
N HIS A 584 5.66 17.36 10.74
CA HIS A 584 5.62 16.88 12.13
C HIS A 584 5.60 18.05 13.13
N GLU A 585 5.04 17.87 14.33
CA GLU A 585 5.08 18.90 15.40
C GLU A 585 6.45 18.97 16.10
N LYS A 586 7.14 17.83 16.22
CA LYS A 586 8.50 17.74 16.77
C LYS A 586 9.53 17.98 15.68
N LYS A 587 10.17 19.15 15.71
CA LYS A 587 11.25 19.54 14.79
C LYS A 587 12.39 18.51 14.71
N GLU A 588 12.80 17.97 15.85
CA GLU A 588 13.89 16.99 15.96
C GLU A 588 13.67 15.72 15.12
N TYR A 589 12.42 15.35 14.85
CA TYR A 589 12.11 14.17 14.04
C TYR A 589 12.30 14.47 12.55
N LEU A 590 12.03 15.71 12.13
CA LEU A 590 12.27 16.19 10.77
C LEU A 590 13.76 16.34 10.48
N ASP A 591 14.54 16.85 11.44
CA ASP A 591 15.99 17.02 11.28
C ASP A 591 16.68 15.68 10.96
N LYS A 592 16.18 14.56 11.50
CA LYS A 592 16.67 13.19 11.21
C LYS A 592 16.41 12.72 9.77
N LEU A 593 15.48 13.36 9.05
CA LEU A 593 15.14 13.02 7.67
C LEU A 593 15.85 13.89 6.63
N SER A 594 16.68 14.85 7.06
CA SER A 594 17.34 15.83 6.18
C SER A 594 18.21 15.22 5.06
N GLU A 595 18.73 14.00 5.26
CA GLU A 595 19.59 13.31 4.29
C GLU A 595 18.92 12.10 3.62
N VAL A 596 17.59 11.93 3.80
CA VAL A 596 16.89 10.75 3.26
C VAL A 596 17.05 10.66 1.74
N PRO A 597 17.55 9.52 1.21
CA PRO A 597 17.67 9.34 -0.23
C PRO A 597 16.32 9.01 -0.87
N LEU A 598 16.14 9.46 -2.10
CA LEU A 598 15.00 9.11 -2.94
C LEU A 598 15.44 8.07 -3.99
N LEU A 599 14.67 7.00 -4.13
CA LEU A 599 14.85 5.98 -5.15
C LEU A 599 13.99 6.34 -6.36
N LEU A 600 14.63 6.80 -7.44
CA LEU A 600 13.95 7.08 -8.70
C LEU A 600 13.94 5.81 -9.55
N GLN A 601 12.82 5.11 -9.55
CA GLN A 601 12.63 3.92 -10.38
C GLN A 601 12.28 4.34 -11.80
N GLN A 602 12.98 3.76 -12.78
CA GLN A 602 12.85 4.05 -14.20
C GLN A 602 12.59 2.75 -14.97
N LYS A 603 11.60 2.75 -15.84
CA LYS A 603 11.28 1.58 -16.67
C LYS A 603 12.36 1.38 -17.75
N LEU A 604 12.83 0.16 -17.92
CA LEU A 604 13.77 -0.17 -18.99
C LEU A 604 13.04 -0.22 -20.34
N SER A 605 13.70 0.26 -21.39
CA SER A 605 13.19 0.20 -22.78
C SER A 605 12.96 -1.23 -23.28
N SER A 606 13.79 -2.17 -22.82
CA SER A 606 13.63 -3.60 -23.01
C SER A 606 14.06 -4.34 -21.75
N THR A 607 13.37 -5.42 -21.42
CA THR A 607 13.72 -6.23 -20.25
C THR A 607 15.09 -6.87 -20.42
N ILE A 608 15.79 -7.06 -19.30
CA ILE A 608 17.08 -7.75 -19.26
C ILE A 608 16.85 -9.10 -18.59
N SER A 609 17.26 -10.18 -19.24
CA SER A 609 17.22 -11.52 -18.68
C SER A 609 18.63 -11.96 -18.30
N LEU A 610 18.79 -12.56 -17.13
CA LEU A 610 20.03 -13.19 -16.70
C LEU A 610 19.99 -14.68 -17.03
N ASP A 611 21.14 -15.20 -17.45
CA ASP A 611 21.30 -16.60 -17.77
C ASP A 611 21.55 -17.42 -16.49
N VAL A 612 20.83 -18.53 -16.37
CA VAL A 612 20.94 -19.46 -15.24
C VAL A 612 21.50 -20.80 -15.73
N TYR A 613 22.38 -21.42 -14.95
CA TYR A 613 23.13 -22.62 -15.30
C TYR A 613 23.01 -23.69 -14.21
N SER A 614 23.11 -24.95 -14.60
CA SER A 614 23.05 -26.11 -13.68
C SER A 614 24.42 -26.55 -13.16
N SER A 615 25.50 -26.02 -13.73
CA SER A 615 26.88 -26.29 -13.30
C SER A 615 27.68 -25.00 -13.22
N TYR A 616 28.47 -24.86 -12.17
CA TYR A 616 29.39 -23.74 -11.99
C TYR A 616 30.37 -23.61 -13.17
N SER A 617 30.89 -24.73 -13.67
CA SER A 617 31.82 -24.75 -14.80
C SER A 617 31.23 -24.13 -16.07
N GLN A 618 29.94 -24.40 -16.33
CA GLN A 618 29.22 -23.85 -17.49
C GLN A 618 28.90 -22.36 -17.29
N ALA A 619 28.56 -21.95 -16.06
CA ALA A 619 28.35 -20.53 -15.74
C ALA A 619 29.62 -19.70 -15.95
N ALA A 620 30.79 -20.23 -15.57
CA ALA A 620 32.07 -19.53 -15.70
C ALA A 620 32.49 -19.26 -17.15
N ILE A 621 32.15 -20.18 -18.07
CA ILE A 621 32.47 -20.04 -19.49
C ILE A 621 31.31 -19.48 -20.34
N SER A 622 30.18 -19.11 -19.70
CA SER A 622 28.93 -18.76 -20.40
C SER A 622 28.49 -19.83 -21.41
N GLY A 623 28.57 -21.10 -21.01
CA GLY A 623 28.33 -22.27 -21.84
C GLY A 623 26.86 -22.67 -21.92
N LYS A 624 26.56 -23.96 -21.71
CA LYS A 624 25.19 -24.49 -21.84
C LYS A 624 24.32 -24.05 -20.65
N LYS A 625 23.27 -23.28 -20.95
CA LYS A 625 22.26 -22.83 -19.98
C LYS A 625 21.47 -24.00 -19.38
N THR A 626 20.84 -23.74 -18.24
CA THR A 626 19.92 -24.68 -17.59
C THR A 626 18.79 -25.10 -18.53
N ASN A 627 18.54 -26.40 -18.57
CA ASN A 627 17.33 -27.00 -19.13
C ASN A 627 16.37 -27.40 -18.02
N VAL A 628 15.16 -27.81 -18.39
CA VAL A 628 14.16 -28.33 -17.45
C VAL A 628 14.79 -29.42 -16.59
N SER A 629 14.73 -29.22 -15.27
CA SER A 629 15.25 -30.15 -14.28
C SER A 629 14.09 -30.72 -13.49
N HIS A 630 14.17 -32.01 -13.16
CA HIS A 630 13.18 -32.70 -12.32
C HIS A 630 13.82 -32.95 -10.96
N GLY A 631 13.28 -32.34 -9.92
CA GLY A 631 13.63 -32.69 -8.55
C GLY A 631 12.82 -33.90 -8.11
N LEU A 632 13.39 -34.80 -7.32
CA LEU A 632 12.59 -35.69 -6.47
C LEU A 632 12.10 -34.89 -5.25
N HIS A 633 11.05 -35.36 -4.59
CA HIS A 633 10.52 -34.77 -3.36
C HIS A 633 11.66 -34.43 -2.38
N SER A 634 11.72 -33.19 -1.90
CA SER A 634 12.70 -32.72 -0.92
C SER A 634 14.18 -32.84 -1.34
N THR A 635 14.47 -32.96 -2.64
CA THR A 635 15.86 -32.93 -3.15
C THR A 635 16.29 -31.50 -3.43
N VAL A 636 17.46 -31.12 -2.90
CA VAL A 636 18.07 -29.81 -3.11
C VAL A 636 18.79 -29.80 -4.45
N MET A 637 18.50 -28.83 -5.31
CA MET A 637 19.16 -28.64 -6.60
C MET A 637 19.84 -27.27 -6.68
N PRO A 638 21.16 -27.22 -6.91
CA PRO A 638 21.88 -25.96 -7.06
C PRO A 638 21.76 -25.40 -8.49
N PHE A 639 21.60 -24.09 -8.58
CA PHE A 639 21.71 -23.33 -9.83
C PHE A 639 22.66 -22.14 -9.66
N TYR A 640 23.24 -21.70 -10.77
CA TYR A 640 24.27 -20.68 -10.81
C TYR A 640 23.88 -19.56 -11.76
N ILE A 641 24.06 -18.31 -11.35
CA ILE A 641 23.70 -17.10 -12.09
C ILE A 641 25.00 -16.36 -12.41
N SER A 642 25.29 -16.16 -13.70
CA SER A 642 26.48 -15.42 -14.13
C SER A 642 26.25 -13.90 -14.07
N PRO A 643 27.29 -13.09 -13.77
CA PRO A 643 27.22 -11.64 -13.90
C PRO A 643 26.77 -11.19 -15.28
N LEU A 644 26.09 -10.05 -15.33
CA LEU A 644 25.67 -9.43 -16.58
C LEU A 644 26.89 -8.79 -17.28
N PRO A 645 27.15 -9.07 -18.57
CA PRO A 645 28.18 -8.38 -19.35
C PRO A 645 27.89 -6.87 -19.45
N THR A 646 28.92 -6.03 -19.27
CA THR A 646 28.81 -4.56 -19.23
C THR A 646 28.09 -3.99 -20.47
N ASP A 647 28.37 -4.52 -21.66
CA ASP A 647 27.78 -4.03 -22.91
C ASP A 647 26.26 -4.22 -22.98
N LYS A 648 25.74 -5.32 -22.40
CA LYS A 648 24.28 -5.60 -22.39
C LYS A 648 23.52 -4.59 -21.52
N PHE A 649 24.17 -4.06 -20.48
CA PHE A 649 23.59 -3.03 -19.63
C PHE A 649 23.64 -1.66 -20.32
N VAL A 650 24.82 -1.23 -20.78
CA VAL A 650 25.02 0.11 -21.38
C VAL A 650 24.14 0.30 -22.62
N ALA A 651 23.93 -0.76 -23.42
CA ALA A 651 23.06 -0.69 -24.60
C ALA A 651 21.57 -0.53 -24.27
N LYS A 652 21.13 -0.93 -23.06
CA LYS A 652 19.71 -0.98 -22.66
C LYS A 652 19.33 0.05 -21.60
N SER A 653 20.30 0.48 -20.78
CA SER A 653 20.15 1.52 -19.77
C SER A 653 20.62 2.84 -20.32
N ASN A 654 19.68 3.73 -20.61
CA ASN A 654 19.98 5.03 -21.22
C ASN A 654 20.34 6.10 -20.16
N ASN A 655 19.85 5.94 -18.94
CA ASN A 655 20.01 6.90 -17.84
C ASN A 655 20.91 6.33 -16.72
N PRO A 656 21.47 7.18 -15.84
CA PRO A 656 22.25 6.74 -14.68
C PRO A 656 21.44 5.79 -13.79
N ALA A 657 22.07 4.69 -13.35
CA ALA A 657 21.43 3.70 -12.49
C ALA A 657 22.46 3.11 -11.53
N HIS A 658 22.01 2.77 -10.32
CA HIS A 658 22.84 2.12 -9.30
C HIS A 658 22.41 0.66 -9.07
N LEU A 659 21.14 0.36 -9.34
CA LEU A 659 20.61 -1.00 -9.20
C LEU A 659 19.54 -1.28 -10.26
N LEU A 660 19.35 -2.55 -10.57
CA LEU A 660 18.28 -3.07 -11.42
C LEU A 660 17.35 -3.93 -10.56
N THR A 661 16.04 -3.80 -10.78
CA THR A 661 15.02 -4.58 -10.08
C THR A 661 14.18 -5.41 -11.04
N GLY A 662 13.77 -6.57 -10.54
CA GLY A 662 12.98 -7.53 -11.29
C GLY A 662 12.51 -8.68 -10.42
N TYR A 663 12.25 -9.80 -11.07
CA TYR A 663 11.77 -11.01 -10.41
C TYR A 663 12.51 -12.24 -10.91
N ILE A 664 12.60 -13.24 -10.06
CA ILE A 664 12.97 -14.62 -10.40
C ILE A 664 11.75 -15.52 -10.21
N THR A 665 11.54 -16.43 -11.16
CA THR A 665 10.55 -17.52 -11.07
C THR A 665 11.29 -18.85 -11.19
N TYR A 666 10.89 -19.87 -10.44
CA TYR A 666 11.57 -21.18 -10.46
C TYR A 666 10.84 -22.26 -11.26
N CYS A 667 9.51 -22.21 -11.33
CA CYS A 667 8.70 -23.23 -11.97
C CYS A 667 8.66 -23.08 -13.50
N LYS A 668 8.52 -24.20 -14.21
CA LYS A 668 8.22 -24.21 -15.65
C LYS A 668 6.73 -23.98 -15.95
N ASP A 669 5.85 -24.45 -15.06
CA ASP A 669 4.40 -24.35 -15.18
C ASP A 669 3.92 -22.89 -15.34
N ASP A 670 3.04 -22.65 -16.31
CA ASP A 670 2.58 -21.30 -16.65
C ASP A 670 1.66 -20.70 -15.58
N LEU A 671 0.92 -21.52 -14.82
CA LEU A 671 0.07 -21.04 -13.74
C LEU A 671 0.93 -20.60 -12.55
N GLY A 672 1.96 -21.37 -12.21
CA GLY A 672 2.96 -21.04 -11.19
C GLY A 672 3.79 -19.81 -11.56
N LYS A 673 4.34 -19.72 -12.79
CA LYS A 673 5.21 -18.61 -13.23
C LYS A 673 4.58 -17.23 -13.07
N LYS A 674 3.25 -17.15 -13.18
CA LYS A 674 2.51 -15.88 -13.08
C LYS A 674 2.39 -15.37 -11.64
N VAL A 675 2.47 -16.27 -10.65
CA VAL A 675 2.15 -15.95 -9.25
C VAL A 675 3.31 -16.18 -8.31
N ASP A 676 4.19 -17.15 -8.58
CA ASP A 676 5.36 -17.45 -7.77
C ASP A 676 6.56 -16.58 -8.17
N LEU A 677 6.42 -15.28 -7.93
CA LEU A 677 7.38 -14.24 -8.26
C LEU A 677 8.17 -13.86 -7.00
N HIS A 678 9.49 -14.02 -7.04
CA HIS A 678 10.38 -13.60 -5.96
C HIS A 678 11.17 -12.35 -6.35
N PRO A 679 11.26 -11.31 -5.50
CA PRO A 679 12.02 -10.11 -5.80
C PRO A 679 13.51 -10.41 -6.05
N PHE A 680 14.04 -9.86 -7.13
CA PHE A 680 15.45 -9.95 -7.50
C PHE A 680 16.05 -8.55 -7.66
N LYS A 681 17.17 -8.29 -7.00
CA LYS A 681 17.93 -7.03 -7.07
C LYS A 681 19.34 -7.29 -7.62
N TYR A 682 19.75 -6.50 -8.60
CA TYR A 682 21.10 -6.56 -9.17
C TYR A 682 21.78 -5.21 -8.96
N ILE A 683 22.85 -5.17 -8.16
CA ILE A 683 23.58 -3.94 -7.83
C ILE A 683 24.70 -3.73 -8.85
N LEU A 684 24.77 -2.52 -9.41
CA LEU A 684 25.78 -2.13 -10.40
C LEU A 684 27.02 -1.59 -9.69
N PHE A 685 28.19 -1.73 -10.33
CA PHE A 685 29.42 -1.06 -9.88
C PHE A 685 29.47 0.37 -10.41
N ASP A 686 30.14 1.26 -9.67
CA ASP A 686 30.15 2.69 -9.95
C ASP A 686 31.01 3.00 -11.20
N THR A 687 30.42 3.60 -12.22
CA THR A 687 31.16 4.13 -13.38
C THR A 687 31.32 5.63 -13.21
N THR A 688 32.39 6.06 -12.54
CA THR A 688 32.69 7.48 -12.34
C THR A 688 32.92 8.17 -13.69
N VAL A 689 31.93 8.92 -14.18
CA VAL A 689 32.11 9.81 -15.35
C VAL A 689 32.77 11.10 -14.84
N LYS A 690 34.02 11.33 -15.23
CA LYS A 690 34.75 12.58 -14.95
C LYS A 690 33.98 13.77 -15.52
N LYS A 691 33.50 14.68 -14.66
CA LYS A 691 32.98 15.98 -15.09
C LYS A 691 34.15 16.89 -15.51
N SER A 692 34.23 17.23 -16.79
CA SER A 692 35.10 18.31 -17.27
C SER A 692 34.48 19.66 -16.92
N SER A 693 35.17 20.44 -16.09
CA SER A 693 34.81 21.81 -15.72
C SER A 693 35.09 22.77 -16.88
N ASN A 694 34.06 23.35 -17.50
CA ASN A 694 34.24 24.51 -18.37
C ASN A 694 34.05 25.79 -17.54
N GLY A 695 35.14 26.54 -17.38
CA GLY A 695 35.15 27.84 -16.71
C GLY A 695 34.52 28.93 -17.59
N SER A 696 33.70 29.78 -16.98
CA SER A 696 33.11 30.95 -17.63
C SER A 696 34.10 32.13 -17.64
N GLY A 697 34.69 32.43 -18.79
CA GLY A 697 35.45 33.66 -19.02
C GLY A 697 34.56 34.74 -19.64
N THR A 698 34.60 35.95 -19.09
CA THR A 698 33.93 37.14 -19.64
C THR A 698 34.64 37.62 -20.92
N ASN A 699 33.99 37.49 -22.07
CA ASN A 699 34.56 37.83 -23.38
C ASN A 699 34.53 39.35 -23.65
N ASN A 700 35.71 39.97 -23.73
CA ASN A 700 35.87 41.32 -24.25
C ASN A 700 36.20 41.22 -25.76
N ILE A 701 35.24 41.57 -26.63
CA ILE A 701 35.29 41.31 -28.10
C ILE A 701 36.50 41.98 -28.76
N ALA A 702 36.88 43.18 -28.33
CA ALA A 702 38.02 43.92 -28.89
C ALA A 702 39.38 43.27 -28.59
N THR A 703 39.49 42.53 -27.48
CA THR A 703 40.72 41.79 -27.11
C THR A 703 40.81 40.49 -27.90
N ALA A 704 39.66 39.82 -28.13
CA ALA A 704 39.59 38.60 -28.92
C ALA A 704 39.89 38.83 -30.41
N GLU A 705 39.49 39.98 -30.97
CA GLU A 705 39.80 40.34 -32.37
C GLU A 705 41.30 40.54 -32.59
N LYS A 706 42.00 41.25 -31.69
CA LYS A 706 43.46 41.40 -31.77
C LYS A 706 44.20 40.06 -31.64
N LEU A 707 43.79 39.23 -30.68
CA LEU A 707 44.39 37.90 -30.49
C LEU A 707 44.14 37.00 -31.70
N TYR A 708 42.96 37.07 -32.29
CA TYR A 708 42.63 36.31 -33.49
C TYR A 708 43.48 36.74 -34.69
N GLU A 709 43.64 38.05 -34.92
CA GLU A 709 44.52 38.56 -35.98
C GLU A 709 45.99 38.16 -35.77
N GLU A 710 46.48 38.19 -34.53
CA GLU A 710 47.85 37.77 -34.18
C GLU A 710 48.05 36.26 -34.44
N PHE A 711 47.16 35.41 -33.90
CA PHE A 711 47.30 33.97 -34.01
C PHE A 711 46.99 33.41 -35.40
N VAL A 712 46.12 34.04 -36.19
CA VAL A 712 45.87 33.61 -37.58
C VAL A 712 47.07 33.93 -38.47
N ASN A 713 47.80 35.01 -38.19
CA ASN A 713 49.03 35.32 -38.91
C ASN A 713 50.18 34.39 -38.53
N GLU A 714 50.26 33.96 -37.25
CA GLU A 714 51.31 33.05 -36.76
C GLU A 714 51.01 31.57 -37.09
N TYR A 715 49.73 31.16 -37.06
CA TYR A 715 49.27 29.79 -37.26
C TYR A 715 48.11 29.72 -38.27
N PRO A 716 48.37 29.99 -39.57
CA PRO A 716 47.32 30.09 -40.59
C PRO A 716 46.55 28.78 -40.84
N GLU A 717 47.14 27.62 -40.53
CA GLU A 717 46.52 26.29 -40.72
C GLU A 717 45.69 25.80 -39.51
N HIS A 718 45.63 26.54 -38.41
CA HIS A 718 45.01 26.05 -37.17
C HIS A 718 43.50 26.38 -37.09
N LEU A 719 42.67 25.53 -37.70
CA LEU A 719 41.22 25.73 -37.85
C LEU A 719 40.44 26.03 -36.56
N ALA A 720 40.88 25.50 -35.41
CA ALA A 720 40.17 25.73 -34.15
C ALA A 720 40.19 27.21 -33.71
N LEU A 721 41.14 28.02 -34.19
CA LEU A 721 41.18 29.47 -33.95
C LEU A 721 39.97 30.17 -34.58
N HIS A 722 39.63 29.82 -35.83
CA HIS A 722 38.44 30.34 -36.50
C HIS A 722 37.17 29.97 -35.74
N THR A 723 37.05 28.71 -35.28
CA THR A 723 35.87 28.26 -34.52
C THR A 723 35.73 28.94 -33.16
N ALA A 724 36.84 29.18 -32.45
CA ALA A 724 36.85 29.87 -31.17
C ALA A 724 36.49 31.35 -31.34
N TYR A 725 37.01 32.02 -32.38
CA TYR A 725 36.66 33.41 -32.67
C TYR A 725 35.21 33.55 -33.14
N LEU A 726 34.69 32.61 -33.92
CA LEU A 726 33.26 32.54 -34.28
C LEU A 726 32.36 32.38 -33.04
N GLN A 727 32.76 31.60 -32.04
CA GLN A 727 32.03 31.50 -30.76
C GLN A 727 32.07 32.81 -29.95
N VAL A 728 33.06 33.68 -30.17
CA VAL A 728 33.09 35.03 -29.58
C VAL A 728 32.20 35.99 -30.37
N LEU A 729 32.17 35.89 -31.70
CA LEU A 729 31.35 36.72 -32.58
C LEU A 729 29.85 36.38 -32.53
N ASP A 730 29.50 35.10 -32.39
CA ASP A 730 28.15 34.58 -32.15
C ASP A 730 28.14 33.64 -30.92
N PRO A 731 28.12 34.19 -29.70
CA PRO A 731 28.12 33.38 -28.50
C PRO A 731 26.84 32.56 -28.38
N LEU A 732 26.99 31.28 -27.98
CA LEU A 732 25.88 30.33 -27.81
C LEU A 732 24.85 30.82 -26.77
N ASP A 733 25.27 31.67 -25.83
CA ASP A 733 24.44 32.26 -24.77
C ASP A 733 23.75 33.58 -25.20
N ALA A 734 23.97 34.06 -26.42
CA ALA A 734 23.20 35.18 -26.95
C ALA A 734 21.70 34.82 -26.96
N LYS A 735 20.82 35.77 -26.63
CA LYS A 735 19.36 35.58 -26.73
C LYS A 735 18.95 35.32 -28.19
N ARG A 736 19.05 34.07 -28.63
CA ARG A 736 18.60 33.61 -29.95
C ARG A 736 17.08 33.69 -29.99
N ALA A 737 16.55 34.65 -30.71
CA ALA A 737 15.12 34.72 -31.01
C ALA A 737 14.82 33.92 -32.27
N PHE A 738 13.76 33.12 -32.27
CA PHE A 738 13.25 32.51 -33.49
C PHE A 738 12.89 33.61 -34.51
N PRO A 739 13.01 33.37 -35.83
CA PRO A 739 12.78 34.39 -36.85
C PRO A 739 11.46 35.17 -36.72
N VAL A 740 10.42 34.53 -36.20
CA VAL A 740 9.07 35.12 -35.98
C VAL A 740 9.02 36.05 -34.76
N LEU A 741 9.95 35.89 -33.80
CA LEU A 741 10.02 36.61 -32.52
C LEU A 741 11.07 37.72 -32.51
N ILE A 742 11.79 37.93 -33.61
CA ILE A 742 12.74 39.05 -33.76
C ILE A 742 11.93 40.34 -33.85
N SER A 743 11.77 41.04 -32.72
CA SER A 743 11.33 42.44 -32.74
C SER A 743 12.36 43.28 -33.51
N LYS A 744 11.93 44.35 -34.18
CA LYS A 744 12.77 45.27 -34.99
C LYS A 744 14.02 45.84 -34.27
N ASN A 745 14.19 45.58 -32.97
CA ASN A 745 15.28 46.05 -32.13
C ASN A 745 16.42 45.03 -31.92
N PHE A 746 16.37 43.84 -32.52
CA PHE A 746 17.53 42.94 -32.58
C PHE A 746 18.32 43.21 -33.87
N GLN A 747 19.16 44.25 -33.86
CA GLN A 747 20.11 44.50 -34.94
C GLN A 747 21.42 43.78 -34.64
N PHE A 748 21.64 42.62 -35.26
CA PHE A 748 23.01 42.27 -35.63
C PHE A 748 23.50 43.39 -36.55
N THR A 749 24.53 44.12 -36.15
CA THR A 749 25.14 45.13 -37.03
C THR A 749 25.63 44.42 -38.29
N LYS A 750 25.38 45.03 -39.46
CA LYS A 750 25.81 44.50 -40.77
C LYS A 750 27.31 44.18 -40.78
N ASP A 751 28.09 44.95 -40.01
CA ASP A 751 29.52 44.71 -39.75
C ASP A 751 29.81 43.37 -39.08
N ASN A 752 29.07 42.98 -38.03
CA ASN A 752 29.31 41.71 -37.35
C ASN A 752 28.95 40.52 -38.26
N GLN A 753 27.92 40.64 -39.07
CA GLN A 753 27.56 39.61 -40.07
C GLN A 753 28.65 39.46 -41.13
N ASN A 754 29.15 40.58 -41.65
CA ASN A 754 30.24 40.57 -42.62
C ASN A 754 31.54 39.99 -42.02
N LYS A 755 31.83 40.28 -40.74
CA LYS A 755 32.96 39.69 -40.02
C LYS A 755 32.81 38.18 -39.86
N ILE A 756 31.63 37.70 -39.46
CA ILE A 756 31.34 36.26 -39.37
C ILE A 756 31.52 35.59 -40.73
N ILE A 757 30.95 36.17 -41.79
CA ILE A 757 31.08 35.64 -43.16
C ILE A 757 32.55 35.57 -43.57
N SER A 758 33.32 36.65 -43.36
CA SER A 758 34.75 36.68 -43.70
C SER A 758 35.58 35.65 -42.93
N VAL A 759 35.29 35.43 -41.65
CA VAL A 759 35.96 34.39 -40.86
C VAL A 759 35.59 32.98 -41.35
N CYS A 760 34.32 32.76 -41.72
CA CYS A 760 33.88 31.49 -42.31
C CYS A 760 34.52 31.22 -43.67
N GLU A 761 34.62 32.23 -44.54
CA GLU A 761 35.29 32.13 -45.85
C GLU A 761 36.76 31.76 -45.67
N LYS A 762 37.48 32.45 -44.77
CA LYS A 762 38.87 32.10 -44.40
C LYS A 762 38.97 30.66 -43.89
N ALA A 763 38.08 30.26 -42.99
CA ALA A 763 38.09 28.89 -42.45
C ALA A 763 37.84 27.83 -43.54
N MET A 764 37.01 28.13 -44.54
CA MET A 764 36.74 27.26 -45.67
C MET A 764 37.93 27.15 -46.62
N GLU A 765 38.65 28.26 -46.87
CA GLU A 765 39.88 28.27 -47.68
C GLU A 765 41.00 27.44 -47.04
N THR A 766 41.04 27.35 -45.70
CA THR A 766 42.01 26.53 -44.96
C THR A 766 41.68 25.03 -44.95
N ILE A 767 40.46 24.62 -45.37
CA ILE A 767 40.07 23.21 -45.38
C ILE A 767 40.65 22.50 -46.61
N ASN A 768 41.48 21.49 -46.38
CA ASN A 768 41.89 20.56 -47.43
C ASN A 768 40.79 19.51 -47.67
N GLU A 769 39.97 19.74 -48.70
CA GLU A 769 38.85 18.85 -49.07
C GLU A 769 39.31 17.43 -49.41
N GLU A 770 40.45 17.26 -50.08
CA GLU A 770 40.99 15.94 -50.42
C GLU A 770 41.40 15.16 -49.17
N ALA A 771 42.02 15.82 -48.19
CA ALA A 771 42.39 15.21 -46.91
C ALA A 771 41.15 14.84 -46.07
N LEU A 772 40.11 15.67 -46.07
CA LEU A 772 38.84 15.42 -45.37
C LEU A 772 38.05 14.26 -45.99
N LEU A 773 38.04 14.17 -47.32
CA LEU A 773 37.44 13.06 -48.07
C LEU A 773 38.24 11.76 -47.87
N ALA A 774 39.57 11.84 -47.85
CA ALA A 774 40.43 10.71 -47.50
C ALA A 774 40.19 10.22 -46.06
N PHE A 775 40.07 11.13 -45.09
CA PHE A 775 39.72 10.82 -43.69
C PHE A 775 38.31 10.18 -43.56
N SER A 776 37.34 10.66 -44.35
CA SER A 776 36.00 10.06 -44.37
C SER A 776 35.99 8.67 -45.00
N ALA A 777 36.89 8.41 -45.96
CA ALA A 777 37.12 7.09 -46.57
C ALA A 777 38.03 6.15 -45.74
N MET A 778 38.74 6.67 -44.72
CA MET A 778 39.67 5.90 -43.87
C MET A 778 39.02 4.83 -43.00
N LYS A 779 37.69 4.70 -42.94
CA LYS A 779 37.06 3.48 -42.37
C LYS A 779 37.47 2.20 -43.12
N SER A 780 38.11 2.33 -44.28
CA SER A 780 38.60 1.28 -45.16
C SER A 780 40.12 1.33 -45.43
N ASP A 781 40.89 2.20 -44.76
CA ASP A 781 42.35 2.30 -44.96
C ASP A 781 43.09 1.23 -44.13
N LEU A 782 43.82 0.34 -44.81
CA LEU A 782 44.49 -0.84 -44.25
C LEU A 782 45.96 -0.60 -43.88
N ARG A 783 46.48 0.63 -44.00
CA ARG A 783 47.87 0.94 -43.66
C ARG A 783 48.13 0.90 -42.14
N PRO A 784 49.29 0.39 -41.66
CA PRO A 784 49.56 0.19 -40.22
C PRO A 784 49.58 1.47 -39.37
N ASP A 785 49.78 2.61 -40.00
CA ASP A 785 49.90 3.96 -39.44
C ASP A 785 48.62 4.80 -39.55
N ALA A 786 47.58 4.29 -40.24
CA ALA A 786 46.30 4.98 -40.44
C ALA A 786 45.59 5.34 -39.13
N ALA A 787 45.79 4.56 -38.06
CA ALA A 787 45.23 4.86 -36.74
C ALA A 787 45.88 6.05 -36.03
N LYS A 788 47.14 6.41 -36.35
CA LYS A 788 47.85 7.57 -35.76
C LYS A 788 47.50 8.89 -36.45
N ILE A 789 46.98 8.84 -37.67
CA ILE A 789 46.54 10.02 -38.44
C ILE A 789 45.16 10.52 -37.99
N LYS A 790 44.40 9.72 -37.22
CA LYS A 790 43.06 10.09 -36.71
C LYS A 790 43.02 11.24 -35.70
N THR A 791 44.18 11.69 -35.22
CA THR A 791 44.33 12.68 -34.15
C THR A 791 44.96 14.00 -34.59
N TRP A 792 45.23 14.17 -35.89
CA TRP A 792 45.65 15.46 -36.45
C TRP A 792 44.45 16.28 -36.90
#